data_AF-A0A7C3LUE6-F1
#
_entry.id   AF-A0A7C3LUE6-F1
#
_cell.length_a   1.000
_cell.length_b   1.000
_cell.length_c   1.000
_cell.angle_alpha   90.00
_cell.angle_beta   90.00
_cell.angle_gamma   90.00
#
_symmetry.space_group_name_H-M   'P 1'
#
loop_
_entity.id
_entity.type
_entity.pdbx_description
1 polymer ?
#
loop_
_entity_poly.entity_id
_entity_poly.type
_entity_poly.pdbx_seq_one_letter_code
_entity_poly.pdbx_strand_id
1 'polypeptide(L)'
;MEKTNIYIGMATCGLASGARRILEAVEKEARENGYELAIHPTGCIGMCHNEPILEVEAPGQPRITYAQVKPESVPSILEAHFLKGTYFPELVYGQTPGSESSPIEGLSILKDVDYFRKQVKIVSKRCGVIDPASIDDYLKTGGYNALKTVLLEKTPEAVIETLIQSGLRGRGGAGFPTGLKWKFTRQSQGDIKYVVCNADEGDPGAFMDRSVLEGDPHSVIEGMIIGAFSIGNARLGYIYCRAEYPHAIRLLKKAISQAMERGYLGDRILGSDLSFHIEIKEGAGAYVCGEETALLASIMGDRGMPWPKPPFPAQKGIWNNPTLINNVETLANIPHIILGGAEWFASFGTEKTKGTKTFALTGKIKRTGLIEVAAGTTLKEIVYEIAGGMSGQKKFKAAQLGGPSGGCIPVDLIDTPIDFESLISAGAIMGSGGIIVLDEANCIVDTAKYFMTFTKDESCGECTPCRDGTKVMLDMIQRISDGRGEMKDLDDLVNLSTYVKANSLCGLGQAAPNPVLSTIRYFRAEYEDHIKRKKCVSQSCKDIVYAPCQHECPVGIDIPRYITEIFRGQYAEALATIRKRLPFPGIISRTCYRPCEGPCRRGDLDEPIAINGLKRFAYDWEYNQGIRPVYYPDADLDKRVAVIGAGPAGITCAFYLGKMGYKVTVFDQLPVIGGMLAVGIPKYRLPRELLNFELGIFENLPVEFKTNVALGRDFSLEDLFDQGFDAAFVGIGAHKPSKMKIPGEDLPSVQDGIVFLRKVCLEEEVHVGKRVAVIGGGNVAIDVARSAIRKGAEKVTVYYRRTREEMPAHEFEVQEAEHEGITFEFLLAPTEIREIVNEDGTKESVIDFQVNTLSREFDNSGRRKPVAVKGSIKSVHVDTIVAAIGQTMDTSVFEKNGITFHKWGTVKVDPDTLMSESRPAVFAGGDAMTGPLDVIHSIRDGEQCAVFIDRYFKGNPDRNYPFYSPPVLEDPMTLGEMHRIPMPAIPLEARKGFSEVETGFNVQEAWKEASRCIRCELEGRMDPSEKINKSEDLESPVFIHFDTVTVR
;
A
#
# COMPACT_ATOMS: atom_id res chain seq x y z
N MET A 1 -32.43 16.57 39.03
CA MET A 1 -31.55 17.11 37.98
C MET A 1 -31.34 16.00 36.97
N GLU A 2 -31.37 16.29 35.69
CA GLU A 2 -31.07 15.29 34.66
C GLU A 2 -29.57 14.98 34.69
N LYS A 3 -29.22 13.69 34.74
CA LYS A 3 -27.83 13.24 34.75
C LYS A 3 -27.23 13.38 33.35
N THR A 4 -25.93 13.67 33.28
CA THR A 4 -25.21 13.60 32.00
C THR A 4 -24.89 12.15 31.69
N ASN A 5 -25.18 11.71 30.47
CA ASN A 5 -24.84 10.37 30.01
C ASN A 5 -23.41 10.34 29.47
N ILE A 6 -22.64 9.35 29.92
CA ILE A 6 -21.29 9.07 29.44
C ILE A 6 -21.29 7.70 28.79
N TYR A 7 -20.95 7.63 27.51
CA TYR A 7 -20.83 6.37 26.78
C TYR A 7 -19.36 6.07 26.55
N ILE A 8 -18.94 4.84 26.84
CA ILE A 8 -17.55 4.40 26.67
C ILE A 8 -17.53 3.17 25.78
N GLY A 9 -16.76 3.21 24.69
CA GLY A 9 -16.55 2.06 23.81
C GLY A 9 -15.80 0.95 24.55
N MET A 10 -16.51 -0.07 25.00
CA MET A 10 -16.01 -1.12 25.90
C MET A 10 -15.98 -2.51 25.24
N ALA A 11 -16.20 -2.58 23.93
CA ALA A 11 -15.89 -3.77 23.13
C ALA A 11 -14.38 -4.06 23.12
N THR A 12 -13.99 -5.24 22.61
CA THR A 12 -12.60 -5.70 22.62
C THR A 12 -11.61 -4.70 21.99
N CYS A 13 -12.01 -3.96 20.93
CA CYS A 13 -11.17 -2.92 20.33
C CYS A 13 -10.89 -1.73 21.27
N GLY A 14 -11.92 -1.24 21.95
CA GLY A 14 -11.78 -0.17 22.95
C GLY A 14 -10.98 -0.64 24.16
N LEU A 15 -11.25 -1.84 24.67
CA LEU A 15 -10.50 -2.44 25.78
C LEU A 15 -9.01 -2.61 25.47
N ALA A 16 -8.68 -3.14 24.28
CA ALA A 16 -7.30 -3.28 23.82
C ALA A 16 -6.60 -1.92 23.68
N SER A 17 -7.35 -0.88 23.31
CA SER A 17 -6.83 0.50 23.18
C SER A 17 -6.76 1.25 24.51
N GLY A 18 -7.28 0.69 25.60
CA GLY A 18 -7.20 1.26 26.95
C GLY A 18 -8.48 1.82 27.54
N ALA A 19 -9.67 1.52 26.98
CA ALA A 19 -10.96 2.03 27.46
C ALA A 19 -11.23 1.78 28.96
N ARG A 20 -10.67 0.72 29.55
CA ARG A 20 -10.78 0.48 31.01
C ARG A 20 -10.16 1.61 31.83
N ARG A 21 -9.00 2.12 31.40
CA ARG A 21 -8.34 3.26 32.06
C ARG A 21 -9.14 4.55 31.90
N ILE A 22 -9.87 4.69 30.79
CA ILE A 22 -10.79 5.82 30.58
C ILE A 22 -11.98 5.73 31.54
N LEU A 23 -12.59 4.55 31.68
CA LEU A 23 -13.66 4.32 32.66
C LEU A 23 -13.20 4.67 34.08
N GLU A 24 -12.04 4.15 34.50
CA GLU A 24 -11.46 4.44 35.81
C GLU A 24 -11.21 5.95 36.03
N ALA A 25 -10.72 6.65 35.00
CA ALA A 25 -10.51 8.09 35.05
C ALA A 25 -11.84 8.88 35.14
N VAL A 26 -12.86 8.49 34.38
CA VAL A 26 -14.21 9.11 34.45
C VAL A 26 -14.81 8.93 35.83
N GLU A 27 -14.76 7.71 36.38
CA GLU A 27 -15.27 7.42 37.71
C GLU A 27 -14.53 8.17 38.81
N LYS A 28 -13.19 8.31 38.68
CA LYS A 28 -12.38 9.07 39.60
C LYS A 28 -12.76 10.56 39.57
N GLU A 29 -12.80 11.16 38.40
CA GLU A 29 -13.12 12.58 38.22
C GLU A 29 -14.53 12.92 38.73
N ALA A 30 -15.49 12.03 38.48
CA ALA A 30 -16.86 12.17 38.97
C ALA A 30 -16.93 12.18 40.49
N ARG A 31 -16.16 11.31 41.17
CA ARG A 31 -16.10 11.27 42.63
C ARG A 31 -15.41 12.49 43.21
N GLU A 32 -14.32 12.95 42.59
CA GLU A 32 -13.52 14.09 43.10
C GLU A 32 -14.25 15.43 42.97
N ASN A 33 -15.02 15.62 41.89
CA ASN A 33 -15.71 16.89 41.61
C ASN A 33 -17.23 16.85 41.86
N GLY A 34 -17.77 15.71 42.29
CA GLY A 34 -19.19 15.54 42.59
C GLY A 34 -20.11 15.61 41.36
N TYR A 35 -19.63 15.19 40.19
CA TYR A 35 -20.44 15.17 38.96
C TYR A 35 -21.49 14.05 38.98
N GLU A 36 -22.74 14.39 38.68
CA GLU A 36 -23.82 13.39 38.54
C GLU A 36 -23.82 12.75 37.14
N LEU A 37 -23.18 11.58 37.03
CA LEU A 37 -23.03 10.83 35.78
C LEU A 37 -23.94 9.59 35.72
N ALA A 38 -24.36 9.25 34.50
CA ALA A 38 -24.83 7.91 34.14
C ALA A 38 -23.84 7.30 33.12
N ILE A 39 -23.10 6.28 33.53
CA ILE A 39 -22.07 5.65 32.69
C ILE A 39 -22.67 4.43 31.97
N HIS A 40 -22.49 4.40 30.66
CA HIS A 40 -23.00 3.39 29.74
C HIS A 40 -21.84 2.74 28.99
N PRO A 41 -21.39 1.54 29.39
CA PRO A 41 -20.46 0.74 28.59
C PRO A 41 -21.15 0.34 27.29
N THR A 42 -20.57 0.62 26.13
CA THR A 42 -21.20 0.32 24.83
C THR A 42 -20.35 -0.58 23.95
N GLY A 43 -20.98 -1.21 22.96
CA GLY A 43 -20.30 -2.01 21.94
C GLY A 43 -19.53 -1.18 20.91
N CYS A 44 -18.81 -1.87 20.01
CA CYS A 44 -18.01 -1.25 18.96
C CYS A 44 -18.90 -0.54 17.92
N ILE A 45 -18.68 0.76 17.68
CA ILE A 45 -19.39 1.51 16.61
C ILE A 45 -18.78 1.29 15.22
N GLY A 46 -17.69 0.52 15.14
CA GLY A 46 -16.95 0.17 13.94
C GLY A 46 -15.75 1.07 13.65
N MET A 47 -15.59 2.21 14.32
CA MET A 47 -14.48 3.15 14.09
C MET A 47 -13.21 2.76 14.87
N CYS A 48 -12.72 1.53 14.68
CA CYS A 48 -11.65 0.94 15.50
C CYS A 48 -10.32 1.71 15.45
N HIS A 49 -10.00 2.37 14.34
CA HIS A 49 -8.79 3.18 14.17
C HIS A 49 -8.71 4.41 15.09
N ASN A 50 -9.82 4.79 15.74
CA ASN A 50 -9.92 5.97 16.60
C ASN A 50 -10.32 5.63 18.04
N GLU A 51 -10.26 4.36 18.42
CA GLU A 51 -10.40 3.96 19.82
C GLU A 51 -9.21 4.46 20.67
N PRO A 52 -9.39 4.71 21.98
CA PRO A 52 -10.64 4.64 22.75
C PRO A 52 -11.62 5.79 22.44
N ILE A 53 -12.90 5.44 22.33
CA ILE A 53 -14.00 6.40 22.13
C ILE A 53 -14.73 6.69 23.44
N LEU A 54 -14.94 7.98 23.72
CA LEU A 54 -15.74 8.50 24.83
C LEU A 54 -16.81 9.44 24.25
N GLU A 55 -18.06 9.31 24.68
CA GLU A 55 -19.12 10.21 24.26
C GLU A 55 -19.83 10.80 25.46
N VAL A 56 -20.14 12.09 25.36
CA VAL A 56 -20.79 12.85 26.44
C VAL A 56 -22.07 13.46 25.91
N GLU A 57 -23.18 13.16 26.56
CA GLU A 57 -24.49 13.72 26.27
C GLU A 57 -24.99 14.45 27.52
N ALA A 58 -24.78 15.76 27.53
CA ALA A 58 -25.32 16.64 28.55
C ALA A 58 -26.80 16.96 28.27
N PRO A 59 -27.64 17.18 29.29
CA PRO A 59 -29.04 17.53 29.12
C PRO A 59 -29.26 18.71 28.17
N GLY A 60 -30.15 18.54 27.18
CA GLY A 60 -30.45 19.56 26.17
C GLY A 60 -29.35 19.82 25.13
N GLN A 61 -28.23 19.10 25.18
CA GLN A 61 -27.12 19.22 24.21
C GLN A 61 -27.05 17.99 23.29
N PRO A 62 -26.44 18.12 22.09
CA PRO A 62 -26.14 16.95 21.27
C PRO A 62 -25.08 16.07 21.93
N ARG A 63 -25.13 14.76 21.67
CA ARG A 63 -24.10 13.81 22.10
C ARG A 63 -22.80 14.10 21.35
N ILE A 64 -21.73 14.43 22.08
CA ILE A 64 -20.42 14.75 21.52
C ILE A 64 -19.52 13.52 21.57
N THR A 65 -18.93 13.16 20.42
CA THR A 65 -18.04 12.01 20.28
C THR A 65 -16.58 12.46 20.30
N TYR A 66 -15.81 11.94 21.26
CA TYR A 66 -14.38 12.14 21.38
C TYR A 66 -13.62 10.87 20.95
N ALA A 67 -12.58 11.05 20.14
CA ALA A 67 -11.75 9.98 19.60
C ALA A 67 -10.34 10.00 20.20
N GLN A 68 -9.67 8.83 20.20
CA GLN A 68 -8.29 8.66 20.68
C GLN A 68 -8.07 9.21 22.11
N VAL A 69 -9.07 9.05 22.96
CA VAL A 69 -9.08 9.63 24.30
C VAL A 69 -8.03 8.95 25.17
N LYS A 70 -7.25 9.76 25.89
CA LYS A 70 -6.29 9.29 26.89
C LYS A 70 -6.80 9.58 28.29
N PRO A 71 -6.42 8.78 29.32
CA PRO A 71 -6.87 8.99 30.69
C PRO A 71 -6.60 10.41 31.20
N GLU A 72 -5.50 11.03 30.77
CA GLU A 72 -5.08 12.37 31.20
C GLU A 72 -5.95 13.48 30.62
N SER A 73 -6.67 13.22 29.53
CA SER A 73 -7.58 14.20 28.89
C SER A 73 -8.99 14.19 29.50
N VAL A 74 -9.35 13.15 30.25
CA VAL A 74 -10.69 12.99 30.83
C VAL A 74 -11.10 14.15 31.76
N PRO A 75 -10.23 14.67 32.66
CA PRO A 75 -10.58 15.81 33.50
C PRO A 75 -10.99 17.04 32.68
N SER A 76 -10.22 17.38 31.63
CA SER A 76 -10.52 18.53 30.76
C SER A 76 -11.80 18.35 29.95
N ILE A 77 -12.10 17.12 29.51
CA ILE A 77 -13.35 16.80 28.81
C ILE A 77 -14.55 17.00 29.73
N LEU A 78 -14.50 16.45 30.95
CA LEU A 78 -15.60 16.56 31.89
C LEU A 78 -15.77 18.00 32.41
N GLU A 79 -14.67 18.70 32.70
CA GLU A 79 -14.70 20.13 33.04
C GLU A 79 -15.39 20.96 31.96
N ALA A 80 -15.09 20.72 30.67
CA ALA A 80 -15.69 21.47 29.57
C ALA A 80 -17.22 21.33 29.55
N HIS A 81 -17.73 20.12 29.76
CA HIS A 81 -19.17 19.86 29.79
C HIS A 81 -19.84 20.37 31.05
N PHE A 82 -19.28 20.08 32.24
CA PHE A 82 -19.92 20.36 33.53
C PHE A 82 -19.75 21.79 34.03
N LEU A 83 -18.57 22.38 33.86
CA LEU A 83 -18.26 23.70 34.42
C LEU A 83 -18.45 24.82 33.39
N LYS A 84 -18.18 24.53 32.11
CA LYS A 84 -18.20 25.54 31.04
C LYS A 84 -19.43 25.42 30.12
N GLY A 85 -20.20 24.32 30.20
CA GLY A 85 -21.36 24.09 29.34
C GLY A 85 -21.00 23.98 27.86
N THR A 86 -19.79 23.53 27.54
CA THR A 86 -19.22 23.44 26.18
C THR A 86 -18.55 22.07 25.96
N TYR A 87 -17.71 21.95 24.94
CA TYR A 87 -16.96 20.74 24.60
C TYR A 87 -15.44 21.00 24.58
N PHE A 88 -14.65 19.94 24.60
CA PHE A 88 -13.19 20.02 24.53
C PHE A 88 -12.70 19.88 23.07
N PRO A 89 -12.44 20.99 22.34
CA PRO A 89 -12.35 20.98 20.88
C PRO A 89 -11.24 20.11 20.31
N GLU A 90 -10.14 19.93 21.04
CA GLU A 90 -8.93 19.23 20.55
C GLU A 90 -9.18 17.76 20.21
N LEU A 91 -10.19 17.12 20.83
CA LEU A 91 -10.48 15.69 20.66
C LEU A 91 -11.86 15.41 20.04
N VAL A 92 -12.62 16.44 19.67
CA VAL A 92 -13.95 16.25 19.07
C VAL A 92 -13.81 15.65 17.69
N TYR A 93 -14.45 14.50 17.49
CA TYR A 93 -14.56 13.86 16.18
C TYR A 93 -15.87 14.23 15.48
N GLY A 94 -16.96 14.37 16.23
CA GLY A 94 -18.26 14.73 15.68
C GLY A 94 -19.36 14.78 16.74
N GLN A 95 -20.60 14.96 16.28
CA GLN A 95 -21.78 15.05 17.14
C GLN A 95 -22.95 14.22 16.63
N THR A 96 -23.83 13.81 17.54
CA THR A 96 -25.12 13.16 17.25
C THR A 96 -26.24 13.95 17.93
N PRO A 97 -26.98 14.79 17.17
CA PRO A 97 -28.14 15.51 17.71
C PRO A 97 -29.27 14.55 18.11
N GLY A 98 -29.85 14.78 19.27
CA GLY A 98 -31.04 14.07 19.76
C GLY A 98 -32.33 14.66 19.22
N SER A 99 -33.48 14.10 19.61
CA SER A 99 -34.80 14.64 19.22
C SER A 99 -35.08 16.02 19.78
N GLU A 100 -34.44 16.37 20.89
CA GLU A 100 -34.65 17.61 21.65
C GLU A 100 -33.44 18.57 21.60
N SER A 101 -32.37 18.22 20.86
CA SER A 101 -31.17 19.05 20.74
C SER A 101 -30.84 19.42 19.30
N SER A 102 -30.45 20.68 19.10
CA SER A 102 -29.98 21.18 17.80
C SER A 102 -28.48 20.91 17.62
N PRO A 103 -28.01 20.66 16.39
CA PRO A 103 -26.58 20.51 16.12
C PRO A 103 -25.82 21.79 16.47
N ILE A 104 -24.66 21.65 17.09
CA ILE A 104 -23.71 22.73 17.33
C ILE A 104 -23.07 23.13 16.00
N GLU A 105 -23.11 24.42 15.66
CA GLU A 105 -22.52 24.95 14.44
C GLU A 105 -20.99 24.72 14.42
N GLY A 106 -20.45 24.35 13.25
CA GLY A 106 -19.03 24.05 13.07
C GLY A 106 -18.60 22.60 13.40
N LEU A 107 -19.43 21.82 14.08
CA LEU A 107 -19.15 20.40 14.35
C LEU A 107 -19.83 19.47 13.34
N SER A 108 -19.08 18.51 12.82
CA SER A 108 -19.60 17.52 11.86
C SER A 108 -20.59 16.56 12.53
N ILE A 109 -21.72 16.28 11.87
CA ILE A 109 -22.63 15.23 12.31
C ILE A 109 -21.95 13.87 12.05
N LEU A 110 -21.88 13.02 13.08
CA LEU A 110 -21.10 11.77 13.05
C LEU A 110 -21.49 10.87 11.86
N LYS A 111 -22.80 10.76 11.57
CA LYS A 111 -23.33 9.96 10.46
C LYS A 111 -22.91 10.47 9.07
N ASP A 112 -22.58 11.76 8.96
CA ASP A 112 -22.26 12.43 7.70
C ASP A 112 -20.75 12.50 7.43
N VAL A 113 -19.93 12.11 8.41
CA VAL A 113 -18.48 11.93 8.24
C VAL A 113 -18.21 10.81 7.23
N ASP A 114 -17.17 10.96 6.42
CA ASP A 114 -16.79 10.05 5.32
C ASP A 114 -16.86 8.56 5.71
N TYR A 115 -16.43 8.21 6.93
CA TYR A 115 -16.44 6.83 7.42
C TYR A 115 -17.84 6.22 7.53
N PHE A 116 -18.85 7.00 7.97
CA PHE A 116 -20.20 6.50 8.24
C PHE A 116 -21.21 6.79 7.12
N ARG A 117 -20.99 7.83 6.32
CA ARG A 117 -21.98 8.34 5.35
C ARG A 117 -22.48 7.32 4.34
N LYS A 118 -21.61 6.41 3.88
CA LYS A 118 -21.97 5.35 2.92
C LYS A 118 -22.40 4.04 3.58
N GLN A 119 -22.42 3.97 4.90
CA GLN A 119 -22.84 2.77 5.64
C GLN A 119 -24.36 2.72 5.79
N VAL A 120 -24.89 1.49 5.76
CA VAL A 120 -26.29 1.19 6.04
C VAL A 120 -26.31 0.21 7.21
N LYS A 121 -26.48 0.74 8.43
CA LYS A 121 -26.44 -0.07 9.65
C LYS A 121 -27.80 -0.70 9.95
N ILE A 122 -27.95 -1.98 9.63
CA ILE A 122 -29.10 -2.82 10.00
C ILE A 122 -28.72 -3.64 11.23
N VAL A 123 -27.74 -4.53 11.10
CA VAL A 123 -27.30 -5.44 12.18
C VAL A 123 -26.57 -4.68 13.27
N SER A 124 -25.71 -3.74 12.89
CA SER A 124 -24.90 -2.95 13.83
C SER A 124 -25.62 -1.71 14.37
N LYS A 125 -26.93 -1.57 14.13
CA LYS A 125 -27.71 -0.36 14.46
C LYS A 125 -27.66 0.03 15.94
N ARG A 126 -27.62 -0.97 16.84
CA ARG A 126 -27.63 -0.74 18.30
C ARG A 126 -26.22 -0.65 18.91
N CYS A 127 -25.18 -1.02 18.17
CA CYS A 127 -23.81 -0.94 18.67
C CYS A 127 -23.41 0.52 18.90
N GLY A 128 -22.95 0.84 20.11
CA GLY A 128 -22.69 2.22 20.56
C GLY A 128 -23.89 2.94 21.16
N VAL A 129 -25.10 2.38 21.06
CA VAL A 129 -26.34 3.01 21.54
C VAL A 129 -26.81 2.40 22.85
N ILE A 130 -26.68 1.08 23.01
CA ILE A 130 -27.12 0.34 24.19
C ILE A 130 -25.93 -0.16 25.03
N ASP A 131 -26.17 -0.40 26.32
CA ASP A 131 -25.31 -1.29 27.10
C ASP A 131 -25.62 -2.76 26.72
N PRO A 132 -24.67 -3.50 26.09
CA PRO A 132 -24.87 -4.89 25.67
C PRO A 132 -25.12 -5.85 26.85
N ALA A 133 -24.83 -5.42 28.08
CA ALA A 133 -25.03 -6.17 29.31
C ALA A 133 -26.38 -5.85 30.00
N SER A 134 -27.25 -5.05 29.36
CA SER A 134 -28.54 -4.59 29.88
C SER A 134 -29.69 -4.97 28.95
N ILE A 135 -30.51 -5.95 29.36
CA ILE A 135 -31.75 -6.29 28.64
C ILE A 135 -32.74 -5.12 28.58
N ASP A 136 -32.74 -4.23 29.58
CA ASP A 136 -33.66 -3.10 29.61
C ASP A 136 -33.37 -2.09 28.49
N ASP A 137 -32.09 -1.88 28.14
CA ASP A 137 -31.73 -1.01 27.02
C ASP A 137 -32.06 -1.66 25.67
N TYR A 138 -31.92 -2.98 25.56
CA TYR A 138 -32.42 -3.72 24.40
C TYR A 138 -33.94 -3.54 24.22
N LEU A 139 -34.71 -3.64 25.31
CA LEU A 139 -36.17 -3.46 25.30
C LEU A 139 -36.59 -2.03 24.93
N LYS A 140 -35.91 -1.00 25.48
CA LYS A 140 -36.19 0.42 25.17
C LYS A 140 -36.02 0.73 23.68
N THR A 141 -35.14 0.01 22.99
CA THR A 141 -34.92 0.13 21.54
C THR A 141 -35.77 -0.84 20.71
N GLY A 142 -36.86 -1.36 21.27
CA GLY A 142 -37.82 -2.22 20.60
C GLY A 142 -37.40 -3.69 20.48
N GLY A 143 -36.42 -4.13 21.27
CA GLY A 143 -36.02 -5.54 21.35
C GLY A 143 -37.15 -6.47 21.77
N TYR A 144 -37.15 -7.71 21.26
CA TYR A 144 -38.20 -8.73 21.46
C TYR A 144 -39.58 -8.39 20.88
N ASN A 145 -39.74 -7.25 20.20
CA ASN A 145 -40.99 -6.95 19.49
C ASN A 145 -41.20 -7.88 18.29
N ALA A 146 -40.13 -8.29 17.59
CA ALA A 146 -40.25 -9.23 16.48
C ALA A 146 -40.73 -10.60 16.99
N LEU A 147 -40.17 -11.06 18.11
CA LEU A 147 -40.64 -12.28 18.78
C LEU A 147 -42.12 -12.19 19.18
N LYS A 148 -42.56 -11.07 19.78
CA LYS A 148 -43.97 -10.86 20.12
C LYS A 148 -44.88 -10.94 18.89
N THR A 149 -44.53 -10.25 17.81
CA THR A 149 -45.27 -10.31 16.54
C THR A 149 -45.32 -11.74 16.00
N VAL A 150 -44.22 -12.48 16.05
CA VAL A 150 -44.17 -13.88 15.58
C VAL A 150 -45.10 -14.77 16.38
N LEU A 151 -45.06 -14.70 17.71
CA LEU A 151 -45.86 -15.56 18.59
C LEU A 151 -47.36 -15.23 18.56
N LEU A 152 -47.72 -13.95 18.37
CA LEU A 152 -49.11 -13.51 18.43
C LEU A 152 -49.81 -13.51 17.06
N GLU A 153 -49.08 -13.25 15.98
CA GLU A 153 -49.70 -12.89 14.69
C GLU A 153 -49.27 -13.78 13.52
N LYS A 154 -48.22 -14.62 13.66
CA LYS A 154 -47.66 -15.37 12.54
C LYS A 154 -47.69 -16.88 12.77
N THR A 155 -47.85 -17.62 11.68
CA THR A 155 -47.58 -19.05 11.65
C THR A 155 -46.10 -19.30 11.32
N PRO A 156 -45.54 -20.46 11.70
CA PRO A 156 -44.18 -20.85 11.31
C PRO A 156 -43.93 -20.77 9.80
N GLU A 157 -44.91 -21.18 8.98
CA GLU A 157 -44.85 -21.10 7.52
C GLU A 157 -44.77 -19.65 7.02
N ALA A 158 -45.55 -18.74 7.62
CA ALA A 158 -45.53 -17.33 7.25
C ALA A 158 -44.17 -16.65 7.57
N VAL A 159 -43.53 -17.05 8.68
CA VAL A 159 -42.17 -16.59 9.02
C VAL A 159 -41.17 -17.08 7.96
N ILE A 160 -41.20 -18.37 7.62
CA ILE A 160 -40.32 -18.95 6.61
C ILE A 160 -40.51 -18.28 5.24
N GLU A 161 -41.76 -18.04 4.83
CA GLU A 161 -42.08 -17.37 3.57
C GLU A 161 -41.56 -15.92 3.55
N THR A 162 -41.71 -15.19 4.67
CA THR A 162 -41.14 -13.84 4.82
C THR A 162 -39.62 -13.87 4.60
N LEU A 163 -38.92 -14.86 5.15
CA LEU A 163 -37.46 -15.00 4.97
C LEU A 163 -37.09 -15.39 3.54
N ILE A 164 -37.87 -16.24 2.87
CA ILE A 164 -37.66 -16.58 1.45
C ILE A 164 -37.80 -15.31 0.59
N GLN A 165 -38.86 -14.54 0.79
CA GLN A 165 -39.14 -13.32 0.04
C GLN A 165 -38.13 -12.22 0.31
N SER A 166 -37.58 -12.14 1.54
CA SER A 166 -36.52 -11.18 1.87
C SER A 166 -35.23 -11.39 1.05
N GLY A 167 -35.02 -12.61 0.53
CA GLY A 167 -33.78 -12.98 -0.16
C GLY A 167 -32.56 -13.05 0.76
N LEU A 168 -32.73 -13.15 2.09
CA LEU A 168 -31.62 -13.31 3.02
C LEU A 168 -30.81 -14.56 2.69
N ARG A 169 -29.52 -14.36 2.46
CA ARG A 169 -28.52 -15.41 2.26
C ARG A 169 -27.66 -15.54 3.53
N GLY A 170 -27.23 -16.76 3.84
CA GLY A 170 -26.38 -17.03 5.00
C GLY A 170 -25.08 -16.22 4.96
N ARG A 171 -24.81 -15.50 6.04
CA ARG A 171 -23.72 -14.51 6.14
C ARG A 171 -22.36 -15.09 6.54
N GLY A 172 -22.29 -16.38 6.88
CA GLY A 172 -21.04 -17.10 7.18
C GLY A 172 -20.24 -17.57 5.96
N GLY A 173 -20.43 -16.99 4.77
CA GLY A 173 -19.60 -17.25 3.58
C GLY A 173 -20.28 -17.91 2.40
N ALA A 174 -20.92 -19.07 2.57
CA ALA A 174 -21.46 -19.85 1.45
C ALA A 174 -22.68 -19.19 0.75
N GLY A 175 -23.37 -18.26 1.42
CA GLY A 175 -24.50 -17.54 0.83
C GLY A 175 -25.71 -18.41 0.49
N PHE A 176 -25.96 -19.51 1.22
CA PHE A 176 -27.14 -20.34 1.00
C PHE A 176 -28.44 -19.59 1.41
N PRO A 177 -29.55 -19.66 0.66
CA PRO A 177 -30.80 -18.98 1.04
C PRO A 177 -31.35 -19.43 2.40
N THR A 178 -31.43 -18.50 3.36
CA THR A 178 -31.77 -18.81 4.76
C THR A 178 -33.18 -19.37 4.89
N GLY A 179 -34.17 -18.77 4.21
CA GLY A 179 -35.56 -19.23 4.25
C GLY A 179 -35.72 -20.67 3.73
N LEU A 180 -34.97 -21.07 2.68
CA LEU A 180 -34.99 -22.46 2.20
C LEU A 180 -34.38 -23.43 3.22
N LYS A 181 -33.29 -23.04 3.90
CA LYS A 181 -32.68 -23.87 4.96
C LYS A 181 -33.67 -24.10 6.10
N TRP A 182 -34.44 -23.08 6.48
CA TRP A 182 -35.48 -23.18 7.51
C TRP A 182 -36.63 -24.09 7.04
N LYS A 183 -37.07 -23.93 5.78
CA LYS A 183 -38.09 -24.79 5.16
C LYS A 183 -37.69 -26.27 5.17
N PHE A 184 -36.46 -26.60 4.75
CA PHE A 184 -35.98 -27.98 4.74
C PHE A 184 -35.87 -28.59 6.13
N THR A 185 -35.44 -27.81 7.13
CA THR A 185 -35.36 -28.28 8.52
C THR A 185 -36.76 -28.51 9.11
N ARG A 186 -37.72 -27.63 8.78
CA ARG A 186 -39.12 -27.81 9.18
C ARG A 186 -39.73 -29.07 8.58
N GLN A 187 -39.50 -29.31 7.29
CA GLN A 187 -40.05 -30.46 6.55
C GLN A 187 -39.40 -31.80 6.92
N SER A 188 -38.23 -31.78 7.56
CA SER A 188 -37.54 -33.01 7.96
C SER A 188 -38.23 -33.69 9.15
N GLN A 189 -38.35 -35.02 9.06
CA GLN A 189 -38.94 -35.89 10.08
C GLN A 189 -38.06 -35.95 11.32
N GLY A 190 -38.67 -35.84 12.51
CA GLY A 190 -37.98 -35.94 13.80
C GLY A 190 -38.80 -35.34 14.94
N ASP A 191 -38.92 -36.07 16.05
CA ASP A 191 -39.64 -35.62 17.24
C ASP A 191 -38.89 -34.51 17.99
N ILE A 192 -37.57 -34.43 17.78
CA ILE A 192 -36.67 -33.45 18.38
C ILE A 192 -35.95 -32.71 17.25
N LYS A 193 -35.82 -31.40 17.39
CA LYS A 193 -35.00 -30.56 16.50
C LYS A 193 -34.10 -29.64 17.31
N TYR A 194 -33.05 -29.14 16.67
CA TYR A 194 -32.08 -28.23 17.29
C TYR A 194 -31.89 -26.97 16.47
N VAL A 195 -31.55 -25.87 17.15
CA VAL A 195 -31.09 -24.61 16.52
C VAL A 195 -29.67 -24.34 16.96
N VAL A 196 -28.77 -24.05 16.03
CA VAL A 196 -27.36 -23.81 16.28
C VAL A 196 -26.96 -22.46 15.70
N CYS A 197 -26.40 -21.61 16.57
CA CYS A 197 -25.69 -20.41 16.17
C CYS A 197 -24.20 -20.75 16.01
N ASN A 198 -23.69 -20.63 14.79
CA ASN A 198 -22.27 -20.71 14.51
C ASN A 198 -21.62 -19.34 14.77
N ALA A 199 -20.87 -19.25 15.86
CA ALA A 199 -20.05 -18.10 16.27
C ALA A 199 -18.55 -18.45 16.29
N ASP A 200 -18.13 -19.37 15.42
CA ASP A 200 -16.72 -19.76 15.21
C ASP A 200 -16.09 -18.92 14.09
N GLU A 201 -15.99 -17.61 14.34
CA GLU A 201 -15.41 -16.65 13.39
C GLU A 201 -13.88 -16.78 13.38
N GLY A 202 -13.36 -17.83 12.75
CA GLY A 202 -11.94 -18.18 12.73
C GLY A 202 -11.10 -17.45 11.69
N ASP A 203 -11.70 -16.74 10.74
CA ASP A 203 -11.00 -16.05 9.65
C ASP A 203 -10.03 -14.97 10.19
N PRO A 204 -8.74 -14.98 9.81
CA PRO A 204 -7.82 -13.90 10.14
C PRO A 204 -8.33 -12.55 9.62
N GLY A 205 -8.36 -11.54 10.49
CA GLY A 205 -8.87 -10.21 10.17
C GLY A 205 -10.40 -10.07 10.22
N ALA A 206 -11.14 -11.14 10.56
CA ALA A 206 -12.59 -11.09 10.78
C ALA A 206 -12.94 -10.85 12.25
N PHE A 207 -13.93 -9.98 12.51
CA PHE A 207 -14.46 -9.68 13.85
C PHE A 207 -15.88 -9.11 13.82
N MET A 208 -16.65 -9.41 12.77
CA MET A 208 -18.03 -8.97 12.55
C MET A 208 -18.96 -9.63 13.55
N ASP A 209 -18.91 -10.97 13.63
CA ASP A 209 -19.72 -11.75 14.57
C ASP A 209 -19.36 -11.36 16.01
N ARG A 210 -18.07 -11.24 16.31
CA ARG A 210 -17.61 -10.72 17.62
C ARG A 210 -18.27 -9.41 17.98
N SER A 211 -18.30 -8.47 17.04
CA SER A 211 -18.83 -7.12 17.29
C SER A 211 -20.34 -7.15 17.59
N VAL A 212 -21.08 -8.06 16.96
CA VAL A 212 -22.51 -8.26 17.26
C VAL A 212 -22.69 -8.92 18.62
N LEU A 213 -21.92 -9.96 18.95
CA LEU A 213 -22.04 -10.63 20.25
C LEU A 213 -21.62 -9.74 21.43
N GLU A 214 -20.67 -8.84 21.20
CA GLU A 214 -20.22 -7.86 22.19
C GLU A 214 -21.08 -6.60 22.24
N GLY A 215 -21.85 -6.30 21.20
CA GLY A 215 -22.63 -5.04 21.09
C GLY A 215 -24.14 -5.20 21.17
N ASP A 216 -24.70 -6.30 20.68
CA ASP A 216 -26.14 -6.61 20.70
C ASP A 216 -26.40 -8.14 20.78
N PRO A 217 -26.00 -8.82 21.86
CA PRO A 217 -26.17 -10.27 22.01
C PRO A 217 -27.64 -10.72 22.02
N HIS A 218 -28.56 -9.86 22.49
CA HIS A 218 -29.99 -10.19 22.55
C HIS A 218 -30.63 -10.32 21.17
N SER A 219 -30.17 -9.59 20.15
CA SER A 219 -30.65 -9.75 18.77
C SER A 219 -30.43 -11.16 18.22
N VAL A 220 -29.29 -11.77 18.56
CA VAL A 220 -28.93 -13.14 18.15
C VAL A 220 -29.83 -14.15 18.87
N ILE A 221 -30.02 -13.97 20.18
CA ILE A 221 -30.92 -14.80 21.00
C ILE A 221 -32.36 -14.73 20.47
N GLU A 222 -32.86 -13.53 20.16
CA GLU A 222 -34.18 -13.32 19.57
C GLU A 222 -34.32 -14.05 18.22
N GLY A 223 -33.31 -13.94 17.35
CA GLY A 223 -33.27 -14.67 16.08
C GLY A 223 -33.30 -16.19 16.25
N MET A 224 -32.59 -16.73 17.25
CA MET A 224 -32.61 -18.16 17.57
C MET A 224 -33.99 -18.64 18.06
N ILE A 225 -34.66 -17.86 18.91
CA ILE A 225 -36.02 -18.18 19.40
C ILE A 225 -37.01 -18.20 18.23
N ILE A 226 -36.95 -17.21 17.33
CA ILE A 226 -37.78 -17.17 16.12
C ILE A 226 -37.47 -18.38 15.21
N GLY A 227 -36.21 -18.78 15.11
CA GLY A 227 -35.80 -20.01 14.42
C GLY A 227 -36.42 -21.26 15.02
N ALA A 228 -36.39 -21.41 16.35
CA ALA A 228 -36.97 -22.54 17.07
C ALA A 228 -38.49 -22.63 16.85
N PHE A 229 -39.19 -21.51 16.94
CA PHE A 229 -40.62 -21.40 16.60
C PHE A 229 -40.89 -21.88 15.16
N SER A 230 -40.06 -21.44 14.21
CA SER A 230 -40.28 -21.67 12.78
C SER A 230 -40.08 -23.12 12.37
N ILE A 231 -39.07 -23.82 12.91
CA ILE A 231 -38.80 -25.22 12.55
C ILE A 231 -39.70 -26.22 13.30
N GLY A 232 -40.26 -25.81 14.43
CA GLY A 232 -41.09 -26.63 15.32
C GLY A 232 -40.28 -27.67 16.10
N ASN A 233 -40.81 -28.12 17.25
CA ASN A 233 -40.22 -29.18 18.08
C ASN A 233 -38.74 -28.99 18.47
N ALA A 234 -38.28 -27.73 18.51
CA ALA A 234 -36.95 -27.38 18.98
C ALA A 234 -37.03 -26.81 20.41
N ARG A 235 -36.55 -27.59 21.39
CA ARG A 235 -36.53 -27.18 22.81
C ARG A 235 -35.15 -26.74 23.30
N LEU A 236 -34.10 -27.05 22.55
CA LEU A 236 -32.72 -26.75 22.91
C LEU A 236 -31.98 -26.19 21.70
N GLY A 237 -31.21 -25.13 21.92
CA GLY A 237 -30.27 -24.60 20.96
C GLY A 237 -28.87 -24.45 21.53
N TYR A 238 -27.90 -24.38 20.63
CA TYR A 238 -26.50 -24.21 20.98
C TYR A 238 -25.94 -22.95 20.33
N ILE A 239 -25.20 -22.15 21.10
CA ILE A 239 -24.29 -21.14 20.55
C ILE A 239 -22.89 -21.74 20.63
N TYR A 240 -22.32 -22.11 19.49
CA TYR A 240 -20.94 -22.56 19.43
C TYR A 240 -20.05 -21.33 19.24
N CYS A 241 -19.37 -20.91 20.29
CA CYS A 241 -18.56 -19.69 20.30
C CYS A 241 -17.10 -20.04 20.58
N ARG A 242 -16.20 -19.54 19.74
CA ARG A 242 -14.76 -19.79 19.87
C ARG A 242 -14.19 -19.32 21.22
N ALA A 243 -13.27 -20.09 21.79
CA ALA A 243 -12.67 -19.77 23.10
C ALA A 243 -11.85 -18.47 23.07
N GLU A 244 -11.38 -18.03 21.91
CA GLU A 244 -10.64 -16.77 21.77
C GLU A 244 -11.52 -15.53 21.95
N TYR A 245 -12.85 -15.67 22.12
CA TYR A 245 -13.79 -14.58 22.39
C TYR A 245 -14.34 -14.59 23.84
N PRO A 246 -13.48 -14.50 24.88
CA PRO A 246 -13.92 -14.58 26.27
C PRO A 246 -14.86 -13.43 26.67
N HIS A 247 -14.73 -12.25 26.04
CA HIS A 247 -15.62 -11.13 26.29
C HIS A 247 -17.04 -11.40 25.78
N ALA A 248 -17.17 -11.88 24.53
CA ALA A 248 -18.45 -12.25 23.94
C ALA A 248 -19.14 -13.36 24.74
N ILE A 249 -18.40 -14.41 25.14
CA ILE A 249 -18.93 -15.52 25.96
C ILE A 249 -19.51 -14.98 27.28
N ARG A 250 -18.80 -14.07 27.96
CA ARG A 250 -19.29 -13.45 29.20
C ARG A 250 -20.60 -12.68 28.99
N LEU A 251 -20.68 -11.88 27.93
CA LEU A 251 -21.89 -11.11 27.62
C LEU A 251 -23.06 -12.01 27.22
N LEU A 252 -22.81 -13.06 26.43
CA LEU A 252 -23.82 -14.05 26.08
C LEU A 252 -24.37 -14.79 27.30
N LYS A 253 -23.51 -15.25 28.22
CA LYS A 253 -23.95 -15.89 29.47
C LYS A 253 -24.90 -14.97 30.26
N LYS A 254 -24.57 -13.67 30.33
CA LYS A 254 -25.41 -12.67 30.99
C LYS A 254 -26.74 -12.44 30.25
N ALA A 255 -26.70 -12.25 28.94
CA ALA A 255 -27.88 -12.02 28.12
C ALA A 255 -28.86 -13.20 28.15
N ILE A 256 -28.35 -14.45 28.13
CA ILE A 256 -29.16 -15.67 28.30
C ILE A 256 -29.84 -15.68 29.67
N SER A 257 -29.10 -15.42 30.75
CA SER A 257 -29.68 -15.34 32.11
C SER A 257 -30.79 -14.31 32.19
N GLN A 258 -30.54 -13.10 31.69
CA GLN A 258 -31.53 -12.02 31.69
C GLN A 258 -32.78 -12.35 30.85
N ALA A 259 -32.60 -12.97 29.69
CA ALA A 259 -33.72 -13.40 28.85
C ALA A 259 -34.57 -14.48 29.52
N MET A 260 -33.95 -15.40 30.26
CA MET A 260 -34.65 -16.40 31.07
C MET A 260 -35.43 -15.76 32.22
N GLU A 261 -34.79 -14.89 33.00
CA GLU A 261 -35.40 -14.19 34.14
C GLU A 261 -36.61 -13.34 33.74
N ARG A 262 -36.58 -12.74 32.54
CA ARG A 262 -37.65 -11.91 31.99
C ARG A 262 -38.68 -12.69 31.17
N GLY A 263 -38.57 -14.02 31.06
CA GLY A 263 -39.53 -14.87 30.35
C GLY A 263 -39.49 -14.78 28.82
N TYR A 264 -38.38 -14.28 28.25
CA TYR A 264 -38.12 -14.28 26.81
C TYR A 264 -37.42 -15.57 26.33
N LEU A 265 -36.86 -16.35 27.26
CA LEU A 265 -36.23 -17.64 27.01
C LEU A 265 -36.64 -18.62 28.13
N GLY A 266 -36.53 -19.92 27.91
CA GLY A 266 -36.90 -20.96 28.87
C GLY A 266 -38.26 -21.57 28.56
N ASP A 267 -39.00 -21.96 29.61
CA ASP A 267 -40.29 -22.63 29.47
C ASP A 267 -41.43 -21.62 29.25
N ARG A 268 -42.35 -21.96 28.34
CA ARG A 268 -43.54 -21.16 28.01
C ARG A 268 -43.24 -19.68 27.78
N ILE A 269 -42.36 -19.40 26.81
CA ILE A 269 -41.87 -18.07 26.45
C ILE A 269 -43.06 -17.12 26.23
N LEU A 270 -43.08 -16.01 26.96
CA LEU A 270 -44.17 -15.02 26.98
C LEU A 270 -45.58 -15.62 27.20
N GLY A 271 -45.67 -16.74 27.94
CA GLY A 271 -46.91 -17.45 28.23
C GLY A 271 -47.41 -18.36 27.10
N SER A 272 -46.70 -18.43 25.97
CA SER A 272 -47.03 -19.27 24.81
C SER A 272 -46.72 -20.76 25.05
N ASP A 273 -47.02 -21.61 24.06
CA ASP A 273 -46.66 -23.03 24.06
C ASP A 273 -45.20 -23.30 23.69
N LEU A 274 -44.46 -22.27 23.23
CA LEU A 274 -43.05 -22.40 22.88
C LEU A 274 -42.19 -22.47 24.15
N SER A 275 -41.36 -23.49 24.26
CA SER A 275 -40.32 -23.61 25.28
C SER A 275 -38.98 -23.84 24.59
N PHE A 276 -37.99 -23.02 24.88
CA PHE A 276 -36.69 -23.07 24.22
C PHE A 276 -35.57 -22.61 25.16
N HIS A 277 -34.54 -23.45 25.28
CA HIS A 277 -33.35 -23.21 26.10
C HIS A 277 -32.12 -23.07 25.21
N ILE A 278 -31.11 -22.32 25.66
CA ILE A 278 -29.86 -22.15 24.92
C ILE A 278 -28.68 -22.51 25.82
N GLU A 279 -27.78 -23.34 25.28
CA GLU A 279 -26.47 -23.62 25.88
C GLU A 279 -25.35 -23.00 25.06
N ILE A 280 -24.30 -22.55 25.72
CA ILE A 280 -23.06 -22.11 25.06
C ILE A 280 -22.09 -23.31 25.05
N LYS A 281 -21.57 -23.63 23.87
CA LYS A 281 -20.43 -24.53 23.71
C LYS A 281 -19.22 -23.69 23.34
N GLU A 282 -18.21 -23.71 24.19
CA GLU A 282 -16.94 -23.01 23.97
C GLU A 282 -16.07 -23.87 23.03
N GLY A 283 -15.61 -23.29 21.92
CA GLY A 283 -14.75 -23.97 20.95
C GLY A 283 -13.36 -24.28 21.51
N ALA A 284 -12.59 -25.12 20.82
CA ALA A 284 -11.27 -25.57 21.27
C ALA A 284 -10.11 -25.07 20.38
N GLY A 285 -10.31 -23.96 19.67
CA GLY A 285 -9.28 -23.30 18.86
C GLY A 285 -8.98 -23.99 17.51
N ALA A 286 -9.98 -24.58 16.88
CA ALA A 286 -9.83 -25.23 15.57
C ALA A 286 -10.69 -24.52 14.51
N TYR A 287 -10.06 -23.87 13.52
CA TYR A 287 -10.77 -23.09 12.49
C TYR A 287 -11.76 -23.94 11.67
N VAL A 288 -11.44 -25.22 11.45
CA VAL A 288 -12.32 -26.14 10.72
C VAL A 288 -13.68 -26.32 11.39
N CYS A 289 -13.80 -26.07 12.70
CA CYS A 289 -15.08 -26.08 13.42
C CYS A 289 -16.03 -24.97 13.00
N GLY A 290 -15.60 -24.01 12.15
CA GLY A 290 -16.51 -23.10 11.46
C GLY A 290 -17.31 -23.79 10.34
N GLU A 291 -16.87 -24.95 9.85
CA GLU A 291 -17.63 -25.78 8.91
C GLU A 291 -18.81 -26.45 9.61
N GLU A 292 -19.99 -26.43 8.98
CA GLU A 292 -21.25 -26.77 9.63
C GLU A 292 -21.25 -28.17 10.28
N THR A 293 -20.65 -29.18 9.65
CA THR A 293 -20.64 -30.55 10.16
C THR A 293 -19.53 -30.76 11.20
N ALA A 294 -18.34 -30.19 10.99
CA ALA A 294 -17.28 -30.20 12.00
C ALA A 294 -17.72 -29.52 13.31
N LEU A 295 -18.46 -28.41 13.22
CA LEU A 295 -19.06 -27.72 14.35
C LEU A 295 -19.96 -28.65 15.15
N LEU A 296 -20.86 -29.35 14.45
CA LEU A 296 -21.80 -30.27 15.08
C LEU A 296 -21.08 -31.46 15.74
N ALA A 297 -20.04 -32.01 15.10
CA ALA A 297 -19.20 -33.05 15.70
C ALA A 297 -18.60 -32.57 17.04
N SER A 298 -18.07 -31.35 17.05
CA SER A 298 -17.52 -30.74 18.27
C SER A 298 -18.58 -30.53 19.36
N ILE A 299 -19.81 -30.13 19.01
CA ILE A 299 -20.93 -30.04 19.97
C ILE A 299 -21.24 -31.41 20.60
N MET A 300 -21.16 -32.48 19.81
CA MET A 300 -21.42 -33.85 20.26
C MET A 300 -20.26 -34.46 21.08
N GLY A 301 -19.14 -33.75 21.21
CA GLY A 301 -17.95 -34.20 21.94
C GLY A 301 -16.93 -34.95 21.09
N ASP A 302 -17.15 -35.05 19.77
CA ASP A 302 -16.23 -35.66 18.83
C ASP A 302 -15.17 -34.65 18.34
N ARG A 303 -14.14 -35.15 17.64
CA ARG A 303 -13.21 -34.29 16.92
C ARG A 303 -13.95 -33.55 15.79
N GLY A 304 -13.63 -32.26 15.59
CA GLY A 304 -14.24 -31.40 14.57
C GLY A 304 -13.87 -31.78 13.13
N MET A 305 -14.30 -32.94 12.68
CA MET A 305 -14.05 -33.47 11.34
C MET A 305 -15.34 -33.43 10.51
N PRO A 306 -15.34 -32.79 9.33
CA PRO A 306 -16.50 -32.78 8.46
C PRO A 306 -16.87 -34.19 7.98
N TRP A 307 -18.16 -34.46 7.79
CA TRP A 307 -18.63 -35.71 7.19
C TRP A 307 -19.24 -35.50 5.80
N PRO A 308 -19.28 -36.54 4.93
CA PRO A 308 -19.86 -36.44 3.60
C PRO A 308 -21.35 -36.05 3.62
N LYS A 309 -21.72 -35.13 2.73
CA LYS A 309 -23.12 -34.72 2.47
C LYS A 309 -23.56 -35.30 1.13
N PRO A 310 -24.75 -35.94 1.01
CA PRO A 310 -25.79 -36.14 2.04
C PRO A 310 -25.46 -37.23 3.09
N PRO A 311 -26.12 -37.21 4.28
CA PRO A 311 -27.23 -36.33 4.67
C PRO A 311 -26.79 -34.93 5.10
N PHE A 312 -27.61 -33.91 4.82
CA PHE A 312 -27.37 -32.54 5.26
C PHE A 312 -27.82 -32.32 6.72
N PRO A 313 -27.23 -31.37 7.47
CA PRO A 313 -27.62 -31.10 8.86
C PRO A 313 -29.11 -30.77 9.07
N ALA A 314 -29.72 -30.10 8.09
CA ALA A 314 -31.15 -29.80 8.11
C ALA A 314 -32.03 -31.07 8.16
N GLN A 315 -31.52 -32.21 7.71
CA GLN A 315 -32.17 -33.51 7.77
C GLN A 315 -31.67 -34.35 8.94
N LYS A 316 -30.35 -34.47 9.08
CA LYS A 316 -29.67 -35.21 10.15
C LYS A 316 -28.41 -34.46 10.59
N GLY A 317 -28.52 -33.79 11.73
CA GLY A 317 -27.43 -33.07 12.39
C GLY A 317 -27.12 -33.66 13.76
N ILE A 318 -27.29 -32.85 14.82
CA ILE A 318 -26.97 -33.23 16.20
C ILE A 318 -27.72 -34.50 16.59
N TRP A 319 -26.97 -35.55 16.95
CA TRP A 319 -27.48 -36.87 17.31
C TRP A 319 -28.51 -37.43 16.32
N ASN A 320 -28.26 -37.22 15.02
CA ASN A 320 -29.13 -37.61 13.89
C ASN A 320 -30.49 -36.90 13.80
N ASN A 321 -30.69 -35.80 14.54
CA ASN A 321 -31.93 -35.02 14.49
C ASN A 321 -31.81 -33.81 13.53
N PRO A 322 -32.92 -33.38 12.91
CA PRO A 322 -32.94 -32.16 12.09
C PRO A 322 -32.39 -30.96 12.87
N THR A 323 -31.36 -30.32 12.31
CA THR A 323 -30.64 -29.23 12.98
C THR A 323 -30.56 -28.01 12.07
N LEU A 324 -31.12 -26.90 12.54
CA LEU A 324 -31.01 -25.61 11.86
C LEU A 324 -29.71 -24.91 12.29
N ILE A 325 -28.80 -24.66 11.35
CA ILE A 325 -27.52 -23.97 11.62
C ILE A 325 -27.48 -22.65 10.87
N ASN A 326 -27.26 -21.55 11.60
CA ASN A 326 -27.06 -20.22 11.03
C ASN A 326 -25.91 -19.48 11.73
N ASN A 327 -25.25 -18.57 11.00
CA ASN A 327 -24.20 -17.71 11.54
C ASN A 327 -24.82 -16.54 12.36
N VAL A 328 -24.03 -15.93 13.25
CA VAL A 328 -24.43 -14.81 14.13
C VAL A 328 -25.10 -13.67 13.37
N GLU A 329 -24.44 -13.09 12.37
CA GLU A 329 -24.99 -11.98 11.57
C GLU A 329 -26.29 -12.40 10.86
N THR A 330 -26.40 -13.66 10.44
CA THR A 330 -27.64 -14.18 9.82
C THR A 330 -28.81 -14.15 10.80
N LEU A 331 -28.58 -14.56 12.05
CA LEU A 331 -29.61 -14.58 13.10
C LEU A 331 -29.97 -13.17 13.56
N ALA A 332 -28.99 -12.27 13.68
CA ALA A 332 -29.20 -10.88 14.06
C ALA A 332 -30.03 -10.09 13.01
N ASN A 333 -30.03 -10.50 11.74
CA ASN A 333 -30.90 -9.91 10.72
C ASN A 333 -32.39 -10.28 10.90
N ILE A 334 -32.70 -11.41 11.52
CA ILE A 334 -34.07 -11.96 11.56
C ILE A 334 -35.07 -11.00 12.21
N PRO A 335 -34.81 -10.44 13.42
CA PRO A 335 -35.77 -9.53 14.06
C PRO A 335 -36.07 -8.29 13.19
N HIS A 336 -35.06 -7.76 12.50
CA HIS A 336 -35.22 -6.60 11.63
C HIS A 336 -36.07 -6.92 10.40
N ILE A 337 -35.87 -8.08 9.77
CA ILE A 337 -36.67 -8.52 8.61
C ILE A 337 -38.14 -8.75 9.00
N ILE A 338 -38.39 -9.32 10.19
CA ILE A 338 -39.76 -9.56 10.65
C ILE A 338 -40.52 -8.25 10.89
N LEU A 339 -39.86 -7.25 11.49
CA LEU A 339 -40.47 -5.96 11.79
C LEU A 339 -40.58 -5.06 10.56
N GLY A 340 -39.57 -5.03 9.70
CA GLY A 340 -39.54 -4.19 8.49
C GLY A 340 -40.27 -4.81 7.29
N GLY A 341 -40.44 -6.13 7.28
CA GLY A 341 -40.98 -6.89 6.15
C GLY A 341 -39.91 -7.29 5.12
N ALA A 342 -40.28 -8.26 4.27
CA ALA A 342 -39.40 -8.81 3.24
C ALA A 342 -38.98 -7.76 2.20
N GLU A 343 -39.92 -6.94 1.73
CA GLU A 343 -39.69 -5.91 0.71
C GLU A 343 -38.72 -4.82 1.21
N TRP A 344 -38.85 -4.42 2.48
CA TRP A 344 -37.92 -3.46 3.09
C TRP A 344 -36.48 -3.97 3.06
N PHE A 345 -36.25 -5.23 3.46
CA PHE A 345 -34.91 -5.80 3.43
C PHE A 345 -34.39 -5.98 1.99
N ALA A 346 -35.27 -6.41 1.08
CA ALA A 346 -34.95 -6.60 -0.33
C ALA A 346 -34.73 -5.29 -1.12
N SER A 347 -35.12 -4.15 -0.56
CA SER A 347 -34.83 -2.82 -1.12
C SER A 347 -33.35 -2.44 -1.03
N PHE A 348 -32.60 -3.08 -0.13
CA PHE A 348 -31.16 -2.94 -0.03
C PHE A 348 -30.46 -4.02 -0.86
N GLY A 349 -29.28 -3.68 -1.39
CA GLY A 349 -28.44 -4.60 -2.15
C GLY A 349 -28.73 -4.62 -3.65
N THR A 350 -28.32 -5.69 -4.32
CA THR A 350 -28.51 -5.89 -5.78
C THR A 350 -29.74 -6.75 -6.08
N GLU A 351 -30.03 -7.04 -7.35
CA GLU A 351 -31.10 -7.98 -7.72
C GLU A 351 -30.86 -9.39 -7.14
N LYS A 352 -29.61 -9.86 -7.17
CA LYS A 352 -29.23 -11.24 -6.79
C LYS A 352 -28.76 -11.38 -5.34
N THR A 353 -28.25 -10.30 -4.75
CA THR A 353 -27.75 -10.28 -3.37
C THR A 353 -28.45 -9.17 -2.59
N LYS A 354 -29.47 -9.55 -1.82
CA LYS A 354 -30.31 -8.63 -1.02
C LYS A 354 -29.70 -8.30 0.34
N GLY A 355 -30.10 -7.15 0.87
CA GLY A 355 -29.73 -6.68 2.20
C GLY A 355 -28.35 -6.04 2.30
N THR A 356 -27.87 -5.91 3.53
CA THR A 356 -26.55 -5.41 3.89
C THR A 356 -25.59 -6.55 4.26
N LYS A 357 -24.29 -6.25 4.27
CA LYS A 357 -23.25 -7.13 4.79
C LYS A 357 -22.25 -6.30 5.60
N THR A 358 -21.86 -6.83 6.75
CA THR A 358 -20.77 -6.28 7.56
C THR A 358 -19.41 -6.74 7.04
N PHE A 359 -18.43 -5.84 7.03
CA PHE A 359 -17.05 -6.13 6.66
C PHE A 359 -16.07 -5.61 7.69
N ALA A 360 -15.06 -6.42 8.00
CA ALA A 360 -13.90 -6.02 8.78
C ALA A 360 -12.78 -5.55 7.84
N LEU A 361 -12.46 -4.26 7.90
CA LEU A 361 -11.43 -3.61 7.09
C LEU A 361 -10.09 -3.60 7.84
N THR A 362 -9.10 -4.26 7.26
CA THR A 362 -7.74 -4.38 7.81
C THR A 362 -6.68 -4.20 6.72
N GLY A 363 -5.40 -4.22 7.10
CA GLY A 363 -4.28 -4.06 6.17
C GLY A 363 -3.84 -2.60 5.99
N LYS A 364 -3.33 -2.26 4.80
CA LYS A 364 -2.61 -1.00 4.51
C LYS A 364 -3.52 0.17 4.17
N ILE A 365 -4.55 0.42 4.98
CA ILE A 365 -5.54 1.52 4.83
C ILE A 365 -5.44 2.54 5.96
N LYS A 366 -5.92 3.77 5.76
CA LYS A 366 -5.90 4.83 6.81
C LYS A 366 -6.89 4.57 7.94
N ARG A 367 -8.08 4.07 7.61
CA ARG A 367 -9.18 3.88 8.57
C ARG A 367 -9.61 2.42 8.61
N THR A 368 -8.97 1.66 9.50
CA THR A 368 -9.37 0.27 9.80
C THR A 368 -10.59 0.23 10.71
N GLY A 369 -11.33 -0.88 10.68
CA GLY A 369 -12.49 -1.08 11.55
C GLY A 369 -13.58 -1.94 10.94
N LEU A 370 -14.80 -1.78 11.46
CA LEU A 370 -16.00 -2.47 10.97
C LEU A 370 -16.87 -1.50 10.17
N ILE A 371 -17.37 -1.97 9.04
CA ILE A 371 -18.33 -1.23 8.21
C ILE A 371 -19.54 -2.11 7.91
N GLU A 372 -20.72 -1.52 7.73
CA GLU A 372 -21.90 -2.21 7.22
C GLU A 372 -22.40 -1.49 5.97
N VAL A 373 -22.39 -2.18 4.83
CA VAL A 373 -22.75 -1.58 3.53
C VAL A 373 -23.81 -2.41 2.82
N ALA A 374 -24.56 -1.76 1.92
CA ALA A 374 -25.47 -2.46 1.03
C ALA A 374 -24.66 -3.37 0.10
N ALA A 375 -25.14 -4.59 -0.15
CA ALA A 375 -24.51 -5.47 -1.12
C ALA A 375 -24.42 -4.80 -2.51
N GLY A 376 -23.32 -5.00 -3.21
CA GLY A 376 -23.04 -4.33 -4.49
C GLY A 376 -22.31 -2.99 -4.37
N THR A 377 -22.09 -2.46 -3.16
CA THR A 377 -21.09 -1.38 -2.94
C THR A 377 -19.75 -1.83 -3.50
N THR A 378 -19.05 -0.97 -4.25
CA THR A 378 -17.80 -1.37 -4.93
C THR A 378 -16.63 -1.40 -3.95
N LEU A 379 -15.61 -2.24 -4.25
CA LEU A 379 -14.38 -2.27 -3.45
C LEU A 379 -13.68 -0.90 -3.42
N LYS A 380 -13.73 -0.15 -4.52
CA LYS A 380 -13.20 1.22 -4.62
C LYS A 380 -13.83 2.18 -3.63
N GLU A 381 -15.15 2.17 -3.51
CA GLU A 381 -15.88 3.00 -2.54
C GLU A 381 -15.48 2.64 -1.11
N ILE A 382 -15.36 1.35 -0.81
CA ILE A 382 -14.92 0.87 0.50
C ILE A 382 -13.49 1.34 0.81
N VAL A 383 -12.54 1.14 -0.10
CA VAL A 383 -11.12 1.43 0.14
C VAL A 383 -10.84 2.94 0.18
N TYR A 384 -11.38 3.71 -0.74
CA TYR A 384 -10.99 5.11 -0.90
C TYR A 384 -11.95 6.10 -0.23
N GLU A 385 -13.26 5.85 -0.28
CA GLU A 385 -14.23 6.78 0.30
C GLU A 385 -14.48 6.49 1.77
N ILE A 386 -14.69 5.23 2.14
CA ILE A 386 -14.93 4.84 3.54
C ILE A 386 -13.60 4.76 4.31
N ALA A 387 -12.65 3.94 3.83
CA ALA A 387 -11.38 3.69 4.53
C ALA A 387 -10.32 4.80 4.34
N GLY A 388 -10.58 5.79 3.48
CA GLY A 388 -9.72 6.96 3.28
C GLY A 388 -8.45 6.73 2.45
N GLY A 389 -8.35 5.61 1.74
CA GLY A 389 -7.20 5.23 0.92
C GLY A 389 -6.08 4.56 1.70
N MET A 390 -4.89 4.49 1.09
CA MET A 390 -3.74 3.78 1.65
C MET A 390 -3.08 4.52 2.80
N SER A 391 -2.49 3.75 3.71
CA SER A 391 -1.57 4.31 4.70
C SER A 391 -0.30 4.83 4.01
N GLY A 392 0.05 6.09 4.24
CA GLY A 392 1.13 6.77 3.52
C GLY A 392 0.78 7.16 2.06
N GLN A 393 1.79 7.47 1.25
CA GLN A 393 1.65 7.84 -0.17
C GLN A 393 1.78 6.64 -1.12
N LYS A 394 1.37 5.45 -0.67
CA LYS A 394 1.49 4.20 -1.45
C LYS A 394 0.25 3.93 -2.29
N LYS A 395 0.41 3.11 -3.33
CA LYS A 395 -0.70 2.68 -4.20
C LYS A 395 -1.35 1.39 -3.70
N PHE A 396 -2.67 1.29 -3.93
CA PHE A 396 -3.40 0.04 -3.77
C PHE A 396 -2.90 -1.00 -4.77
N LYS A 397 -2.63 -2.21 -4.29
CA LYS A 397 -2.20 -3.34 -5.11
C LYS A 397 -3.30 -4.37 -5.27
N ALA A 398 -3.86 -4.82 -4.16
CA ALA A 398 -4.90 -5.84 -4.12
C ALA A 398 -5.70 -5.78 -2.82
N ALA A 399 -6.87 -6.42 -2.80
CA ALA A 399 -7.56 -6.77 -1.57
C ALA A 399 -7.80 -8.28 -1.52
N GLN A 400 -7.39 -8.93 -0.43
CA GLN A 400 -7.79 -10.30 -0.15
C GLN A 400 -9.19 -10.28 0.47
N LEU A 401 -10.14 -10.95 -0.19
CA LEU A 401 -11.51 -11.12 0.30
C LEU A 401 -11.84 -12.58 0.52
N GLY A 402 -12.56 -12.85 1.61
CA GLY A 402 -13.04 -14.19 1.94
C GLY A 402 -12.14 -14.96 2.90
N GLY A 403 -11.35 -14.24 3.70
CA GLY A 403 -10.44 -14.82 4.67
C GLY A 403 -9.25 -15.54 4.01
N PRO A 404 -8.68 -16.56 4.69
CA PRO A 404 -7.46 -17.25 4.26
C PRO A 404 -7.73 -18.21 3.10
N SER A 405 -8.98 -18.65 2.90
CA SER A 405 -9.42 -19.43 1.74
C SER A 405 -10.03 -18.54 0.63
N GLY A 406 -9.87 -17.23 0.77
CA GLY A 406 -10.34 -16.21 -0.15
C GLY A 406 -9.44 -16.04 -1.38
N GLY A 407 -9.68 -14.98 -2.15
CA GLY A 407 -8.84 -14.62 -3.29
C GLY A 407 -8.46 -13.13 -3.30
N CYS A 408 -7.40 -12.81 -4.04
CA CYS A 408 -6.93 -11.44 -4.25
C CYS A 408 -7.63 -10.78 -5.43
N ILE A 409 -8.25 -9.62 -5.20
CA ILE A 409 -8.82 -8.74 -6.22
C ILE A 409 -7.78 -7.65 -6.54
N PRO A 410 -7.24 -7.58 -7.77
CA PRO A 410 -6.21 -6.60 -8.14
C PRO A 410 -6.78 -5.21 -8.37
N VAL A 411 -5.89 -4.20 -8.46
CA VAL A 411 -6.25 -2.81 -8.79
C VAL A 411 -7.11 -2.67 -10.06
N ASP A 412 -6.88 -3.50 -11.07
CA ASP A 412 -7.63 -3.49 -12.33
C ASP A 412 -9.11 -3.88 -12.15
N LEU A 413 -9.44 -4.54 -11.04
CA LEU A 413 -10.80 -4.98 -10.69
C LEU A 413 -11.32 -4.25 -9.44
N ILE A 414 -10.75 -3.11 -9.06
CA ILE A 414 -11.16 -2.37 -7.86
C ILE A 414 -12.60 -1.84 -7.92
N ASP A 415 -13.16 -1.64 -9.11
CA ASP A 415 -14.56 -1.25 -9.29
C ASP A 415 -15.53 -2.45 -9.16
N THR A 416 -15.05 -3.65 -8.79
CA THR A 416 -15.87 -4.86 -8.61
C THR A 416 -16.93 -4.62 -7.51
N PRO A 417 -18.23 -4.82 -7.81
CA PRO A 417 -19.28 -4.81 -6.81
C PRO A 417 -19.11 -5.94 -5.79
N ILE A 418 -19.28 -5.64 -4.51
CA ILE A 418 -19.20 -6.65 -3.45
C ILE A 418 -20.56 -7.37 -3.32
N ASP A 419 -20.76 -8.36 -4.19
CA ASP A 419 -21.87 -9.32 -4.16
C ASP A 419 -21.34 -10.75 -4.44
N PHE A 420 -22.13 -11.78 -4.16
CA PHE A 420 -21.64 -13.16 -4.23
C PHE A 420 -21.17 -13.55 -5.64
N GLU A 421 -21.91 -13.17 -6.68
CA GLU A 421 -21.65 -13.57 -8.05
C GLU A 421 -20.43 -12.85 -8.64
N SER A 422 -20.31 -11.54 -8.38
CA SER A 422 -19.19 -10.70 -8.82
C SER A 422 -17.87 -11.16 -8.19
N LEU A 423 -17.87 -11.48 -6.89
CA LEU A 423 -16.68 -11.94 -6.18
C LEU A 423 -16.17 -13.29 -6.70
N ILE A 424 -17.06 -14.26 -6.92
CA ILE A 424 -16.69 -15.58 -7.47
C ILE A 424 -16.05 -15.41 -8.85
N SER A 425 -16.57 -14.51 -9.68
CA SER A 425 -16.03 -14.22 -11.02
C SER A 425 -14.62 -13.60 -10.97
N ALA A 426 -14.34 -12.80 -9.94
CA ALA A 426 -13.02 -12.25 -9.63
C ALA A 426 -12.07 -13.27 -8.97
N GLY A 427 -12.50 -14.51 -8.74
CA GLY A 427 -11.68 -15.54 -8.08
C GLY A 427 -11.55 -15.36 -6.56
N ALA A 428 -12.41 -14.54 -5.96
CA ALA A 428 -12.55 -14.35 -4.52
C ALA A 428 -13.89 -14.91 -4.03
N ILE A 429 -14.16 -14.84 -2.73
CA ILE A 429 -15.44 -15.21 -2.14
C ILE A 429 -15.84 -14.19 -1.08
N MET A 430 -17.12 -14.14 -0.73
CA MET A 430 -17.61 -13.25 0.34
C MET A 430 -16.99 -13.62 1.70
N GLY A 431 -16.89 -14.92 1.98
CA GLY A 431 -16.43 -15.46 3.28
C GLY A 431 -17.19 -14.83 4.47
N SER A 432 -16.53 -14.74 5.62
CA SER A 432 -17.07 -14.07 6.81
C SER A 432 -17.25 -12.57 6.62
N GLY A 433 -16.57 -11.93 5.66
CA GLY A 433 -16.57 -10.48 5.44
C GLY A 433 -15.25 -9.77 5.82
N GLY A 434 -14.17 -10.51 6.04
CA GLY A 434 -12.83 -9.91 6.16
C GLY A 434 -12.32 -9.34 4.82
N ILE A 435 -11.85 -8.09 4.84
CA ILE A 435 -11.16 -7.42 3.72
C ILE A 435 -9.78 -7.00 4.19
N ILE A 436 -8.74 -7.66 3.67
CA ILE A 436 -7.34 -7.33 3.95
C ILE A 436 -6.77 -6.59 2.74
N VAL A 437 -6.48 -5.29 2.92
CA VAL A 437 -5.99 -4.43 1.84
C VAL A 437 -4.46 -4.44 1.78
N LEU A 438 -3.92 -4.64 0.58
CA LEU A 438 -2.49 -4.71 0.27
C LEU A 438 -2.06 -3.51 -0.57
N ASP A 439 -0.90 -2.95 -0.24
CA ASP A 439 -0.27 -1.86 -0.99
C ASP A 439 0.85 -2.39 -1.91
N GLU A 440 1.46 -1.49 -2.71
CA GLU A 440 2.53 -1.84 -3.64
C GLU A 440 3.80 -2.42 -2.97
N ALA A 441 3.94 -2.26 -1.64
CA ALA A 441 5.04 -2.80 -0.86
C ALA A 441 4.73 -4.18 -0.23
N ASN A 442 3.64 -4.85 -0.60
CA ASN A 442 3.36 -6.24 -0.18
C ASN A 442 3.74 -7.25 -1.28
N CYS A 443 4.45 -8.34 -0.96
CA CYS A 443 4.73 -9.41 -1.93
C CYS A 443 3.55 -10.36 -2.02
N ILE A 444 3.11 -10.62 -3.26
CA ILE A 444 1.98 -11.51 -3.51
C ILE A 444 2.35 -12.98 -3.27
N VAL A 445 3.58 -13.40 -3.57
CA VAL A 445 4.06 -14.77 -3.30
C VAL A 445 4.06 -15.04 -1.79
N ASP A 446 4.54 -14.10 -1.00
CA ASP A 446 4.57 -14.18 0.46
C ASP A 446 3.17 -14.10 1.08
N THR A 447 2.28 -13.30 0.48
CA THR A 447 0.86 -13.28 0.85
C THR A 447 0.20 -14.64 0.62
N ALA A 448 0.42 -15.26 -0.55
CA ALA A 448 -0.10 -16.60 -0.84
C ALA A 448 0.49 -17.65 0.12
N LYS A 449 1.79 -17.55 0.42
CA LYS A 449 2.47 -18.39 1.40
C LYS A 449 1.82 -18.29 2.79
N TYR A 450 1.58 -17.08 3.29
CA TYR A 450 0.95 -16.85 4.59
C TYR A 450 -0.42 -17.55 4.70
N PHE A 451 -1.29 -17.36 3.69
CA PHE A 451 -2.61 -18.01 3.69
C PHE A 451 -2.54 -19.52 3.47
N MET A 452 -1.59 -20.01 2.69
CA MET A 452 -1.36 -21.44 2.53
C MET A 452 -0.83 -22.10 3.81
N THR A 453 0.03 -21.42 4.56
CA THR A 453 0.46 -21.87 5.89
C THR A 453 -0.74 -22.03 6.81
N PHE A 454 -1.59 -21.01 6.90
CA PHE A 454 -2.81 -21.06 7.71
C PHE A 454 -3.73 -22.22 7.30
N THR A 455 -4.07 -22.32 6.02
CA THR A 455 -5.00 -23.37 5.54
C THR A 455 -4.44 -24.79 5.73
N LYS A 456 -3.12 -24.98 5.61
CA LYS A 456 -2.46 -26.25 5.89
C LYS A 456 -2.48 -26.60 7.38
N ASP A 457 -2.28 -25.61 8.27
CA ASP A 457 -2.29 -25.84 9.72
C ASP A 457 -3.70 -26.10 10.25
N GLU A 458 -4.71 -25.48 9.63
CA GLU A 458 -6.13 -25.65 9.99
C GLU A 458 -6.83 -26.84 9.32
N SER A 459 -6.09 -27.67 8.58
CA SER A 459 -6.64 -28.88 7.97
C SER A 459 -7.02 -29.89 9.04
N CYS A 460 -8.27 -30.38 9.02
CA CYS A 460 -8.69 -31.47 9.91
C CYS A 460 -7.96 -32.81 9.66
N GLY A 461 -7.32 -32.96 8.48
CA GLY A 461 -6.56 -34.14 8.09
C GLY A 461 -7.37 -35.30 7.47
N GLU A 462 -8.69 -35.16 7.32
CA GLU A 462 -9.60 -36.22 6.87
C GLU A 462 -9.38 -36.62 5.40
N CYS A 463 -9.37 -35.65 4.47
CA CYS A 463 -9.21 -35.93 3.05
C CYS A 463 -7.78 -35.67 2.55
N THR A 464 -7.21 -36.64 1.84
CA THR A 464 -5.86 -36.58 1.26
C THR A 464 -5.61 -35.33 0.41
N PRO A 465 -6.53 -34.89 -0.48
CA PRO A 465 -6.30 -33.69 -1.29
C PRO A 465 -6.07 -32.43 -0.44
N CYS A 466 -6.82 -32.25 0.66
CA CYS A 466 -6.62 -31.11 1.54
C CYS A 466 -5.36 -31.31 2.40
N ARG A 467 -5.21 -32.45 3.08
CA ARG A 467 -4.12 -32.70 4.04
C ARG A 467 -2.74 -32.63 3.39
N ASP A 468 -2.55 -33.36 2.30
CA ASP A 468 -1.24 -33.50 1.67
C ASP A 468 -1.07 -32.51 0.51
N GLY A 469 -2.15 -32.21 -0.23
CA GLY A 469 -2.10 -31.28 -1.35
C GLY A 469 -1.77 -29.84 -0.93
N THR A 470 -2.39 -29.31 0.14
CA THR A 470 -2.07 -27.95 0.63
C THR A 470 -0.63 -27.83 1.12
N LYS A 471 -0.08 -28.89 1.72
CA LYS A 471 1.33 -28.96 2.11
C LYS A 471 2.26 -28.90 0.90
N VAL A 472 2.01 -29.72 -0.13
CA VAL A 472 2.83 -29.70 -1.35
C VAL A 472 2.76 -28.35 -2.06
N MET A 473 1.59 -27.71 -2.08
CA MET A 473 1.44 -26.35 -2.59
C MET A 473 2.28 -25.34 -1.79
N LEU A 474 2.23 -25.41 -0.46
CA LEU A 474 3.05 -24.56 0.41
C LEU A 474 4.55 -24.78 0.18
N ASP A 475 5.00 -26.03 0.06
CA ASP A 475 6.39 -26.36 -0.20
C ASP A 475 6.87 -25.77 -1.54
N MET A 476 6.04 -25.83 -2.60
CA MET A 476 6.34 -25.20 -3.89
C MET A 476 6.43 -23.68 -3.78
N ILE A 477 5.49 -23.02 -3.10
CA ILE A 477 5.51 -21.58 -2.88
C ILE A 477 6.74 -21.16 -2.05
N GLN A 478 7.08 -21.94 -1.02
CA GLN A 478 8.28 -21.73 -0.21
C GLN A 478 9.53 -21.83 -1.09
N ARG A 479 9.66 -22.84 -1.97
CA ARG A 479 10.80 -22.89 -2.92
C ARG A 479 10.89 -21.62 -3.77
N ILE A 480 9.76 -21.11 -4.25
CA ILE A 480 9.72 -19.86 -5.02
C ILE A 480 10.16 -18.68 -4.16
N SER A 481 9.66 -18.55 -2.93
CA SER A 481 10.08 -17.48 -2.00
C SER A 481 11.55 -17.55 -1.62
N ASP A 482 12.12 -18.76 -1.64
CA ASP A 482 13.53 -19.03 -1.30
C ASP A 482 14.46 -18.85 -2.50
N GLY A 483 13.93 -18.46 -3.66
CA GLY A 483 14.71 -18.36 -4.89
C GLY A 483 15.16 -19.71 -5.45
N ARG A 484 14.56 -20.82 -5.00
CA ARG A 484 14.80 -22.18 -5.50
C ARG A 484 13.68 -22.69 -6.42
N GLY A 485 12.71 -21.84 -6.74
CA GLY A 485 11.61 -22.19 -7.63
C GLY A 485 12.03 -22.28 -9.09
N GLU A 486 11.28 -23.08 -9.85
CA GLU A 486 11.42 -23.30 -11.29
C GLU A 486 10.15 -22.85 -12.02
N MET A 487 10.24 -22.53 -13.31
CA MET A 487 9.05 -22.12 -14.09
C MET A 487 7.94 -23.18 -14.12
N LYS A 488 8.33 -24.47 -14.07
CA LYS A 488 7.41 -25.61 -13.98
C LYS A 488 6.56 -25.58 -12.70
N ASP A 489 7.07 -25.00 -11.61
CA ASP A 489 6.34 -24.92 -10.34
C ASP A 489 5.03 -24.14 -10.49
N LEU A 490 4.95 -23.17 -11.40
CA LEU A 490 3.73 -22.40 -11.63
C LEU A 490 2.63 -23.24 -12.24
N ASP A 491 2.96 -24.06 -13.23
CA ASP A 491 1.99 -24.93 -13.89
C ASP A 491 1.59 -26.09 -12.96
N ASP A 492 2.55 -26.65 -12.21
CA ASP A 492 2.28 -27.66 -11.19
C ASP A 492 1.36 -27.13 -10.07
N LEU A 493 1.61 -25.90 -9.59
CA LEU A 493 0.77 -25.24 -8.60
C LEU A 493 -0.68 -25.07 -9.09
N VAL A 494 -0.88 -24.62 -10.33
CA VAL A 494 -2.23 -24.45 -10.92
C VAL A 494 -2.95 -25.79 -11.05
N ASN A 495 -2.24 -26.82 -11.53
CA ASN A 495 -2.78 -28.17 -11.71
C ASN A 495 -3.18 -28.79 -10.35
N LEU A 496 -2.28 -28.74 -9.37
CA LEU A 496 -2.53 -29.26 -8.03
C LEU A 496 -3.65 -28.47 -7.34
N SER A 497 -3.66 -27.15 -7.46
CA SER A 497 -4.73 -26.29 -6.93
C SER A 497 -6.10 -26.69 -7.46
N THR A 498 -6.20 -26.95 -8.76
CA THR A 498 -7.45 -27.38 -9.41
C THR A 498 -7.88 -28.76 -8.90
N TYR A 499 -6.93 -29.69 -8.72
CA TYR A 499 -7.19 -31.01 -8.17
C TYR A 499 -7.68 -30.96 -6.73
N VAL A 500 -7.01 -30.21 -5.84
CA VAL A 500 -7.39 -30.03 -4.43
C VAL A 500 -8.79 -29.42 -4.34
N LYS A 501 -9.06 -28.39 -5.14
CA LYS A 501 -10.35 -27.71 -5.20
C LYS A 501 -11.50 -28.65 -5.59
N ALA A 502 -11.28 -29.51 -6.59
CA ALA A 502 -12.32 -30.42 -7.08
C ALA A 502 -12.55 -31.66 -6.20
N ASN A 503 -11.54 -32.11 -5.44
CA ASN A 503 -11.56 -33.40 -4.74
C ASN A 503 -11.57 -33.28 -3.20
N SER A 504 -11.66 -32.07 -2.66
CA SER A 504 -11.77 -31.86 -1.20
C SER A 504 -13.20 -32.05 -0.69
N LEU A 505 -13.32 -32.67 0.48
CA LEU A 505 -14.60 -33.04 1.09
C LEU A 505 -15.44 -31.83 1.51
N CYS A 506 -14.80 -30.80 2.07
CA CYS A 506 -15.47 -29.64 2.67
C CYS A 506 -15.03 -28.32 2.06
N GLY A 507 -15.74 -27.24 2.40
CA GLY A 507 -15.50 -25.90 1.87
C GLY A 507 -14.10 -25.36 2.11
N LEU A 508 -13.46 -25.71 3.24
CA LEU A 508 -12.07 -25.30 3.53
C LEU A 508 -11.11 -25.85 2.47
N GLY A 509 -11.08 -27.16 2.25
CA GLY A 509 -10.18 -27.75 1.24
C GLY A 509 -10.52 -27.31 -0.19
N GLN A 510 -11.81 -27.10 -0.49
CA GLN A 510 -12.25 -26.62 -1.81
C GLN A 510 -11.79 -25.18 -2.08
N ALA A 511 -11.75 -24.34 -1.05
CA ALA A 511 -11.40 -22.93 -1.16
C ALA A 511 -9.92 -22.63 -0.83
N ALA A 512 -9.21 -23.52 -0.13
CA ALA A 512 -7.81 -23.34 0.23
C ALA A 512 -6.88 -22.96 -0.96
N PRO A 513 -7.10 -23.46 -2.20
CA PRO A 513 -6.28 -23.05 -3.33
C PRO A 513 -6.56 -21.65 -3.91
N ASN A 514 -7.64 -20.96 -3.50
CA ASN A 514 -8.04 -19.69 -4.09
C ASN A 514 -6.99 -18.57 -3.96
N PRO A 515 -6.25 -18.40 -2.84
CA PRO A 515 -5.18 -17.40 -2.76
C PRO A 515 -4.12 -17.66 -3.83
N VAL A 516 -3.73 -18.92 -4.04
CA VAL A 516 -2.71 -19.30 -5.06
C VAL A 516 -3.23 -19.07 -6.47
N LEU A 517 -4.44 -19.55 -6.78
CA LEU A 517 -5.02 -19.41 -8.12
C LEU A 517 -5.24 -17.95 -8.50
N SER A 518 -5.77 -17.13 -7.60
CA SER A 518 -6.02 -15.70 -7.86
C SER A 518 -4.71 -14.93 -8.01
N THR A 519 -3.72 -15.20 -7.15
CA THR A 519 -2.43 -14.51 -7.20
C THR A 519 -1.62 -14.87 -8.44
N ILE A 520 -1.59 -16.13 -8.85
CA ILE A 520 -0.97 -16.53 -10.13
C ILE A 520 -1.73 -15.90 -11.31
N ARG A 521 -3.07 -15.86 -11.28
CA ARG A 521 -3.88 -15.29 -12.36
C ARG A 521 -3.58 -13.80 -12.59
N TYR A 522 -3.48 -13.02 -11.52
CA TYR A 522 -3.37 -11.55 -11.61
C TYR A 522 -1.95 -11.02 -11.46
N PHE A 523 -1.06 -11.75 -10.79
CA PHE A 523 0.29 -11.31 -10.44
C PHE A 523 1.36 -12.31 -10.87
N ARG A 524 1.15 -13.07 -11.96
CA ARG A 524 2.12 -14.04 -12.50
C ARG A 524 3.52 -13.45 -12.65
N ALA A 525 3.62 -12.19 -13.08
CA ALA A 525 4.88 -11.48 -13.24
C ALA A 525 5.72 -11.46 -11.95
N GLU A 526 5.11 -11.32 -10.78
CA GLU A 526 5.86 -11.35 -9.51
C GLU A 526 6.41 -12.75 -9.21
N TYR A 527 5.67 -13.80 -9.51
CA TYR A 527 6.18 -15.18 -9.39
C TYR A 527 7.35 -15.41 -10.35
N GLU A 528 7.24 -14.93 -11.59
CA GLU A 528 8.33 -15.01 -12.57
C GLU A 528 9.55 -14.20 -12.13
N ASP A 529 9.37 -13.04 -11.50
CA ASP A 529 10.46 -12.26 -10.92
C ASP A 529 11.17 -13.02 -9.78
N HIS A 530 10.43 -13.73 -8.92
CA HIS A 530 11.03 -14.57 -7.87
C HIS A 530 11.82 -15.73 -8.48
N ILE A 531 11.30 -16.37 -9.55
CA ILE A 531 11.92 -17.52 -10.19
C ILE A 531 13.13 -17.12 -11.04
N LYS A 532 12.93 -16.22 -12.01
CA LYS A 532 13.92 -15.84 -13.03
C LYS A 532 14.90 -14.79 -12.52
N ARG A 533 14.42 -13.79 -11.77
CA ARG A 533 15.19 -12.61 -11.38
C ARG A 533 15.67 -12.64 -9.92
N LYS A 534 15.23 -13.65 -9.14
CA LYS A 534 15.45 -13.73 -7.69
C LYS A 534 15.11 -12.41 -7.00
N LYS A 535 14.01 -11.77 -7.44
CA LYS A 535 13.63 -10.43 -7.01
C LYS A 535 12.29 -10.46 -6.29
N CYS A 536 12.25 -9.93 -5.06
CA CYS A 536 11.03 -9.70 -4.30
C CYS A 536 10.76 -8.20 -4.17
N VAL A 537 9.79 -7.67 -4.92
CA VAL A 537 9.47 -6.21 -4.92
C VAL A 537 9.22 -5.65 -3.51
N SER A 538 8.59 -6.43 -2.62
CA SER A 538 8.32 -6.00 -1.24
C SER A 538 9.47 -6.18 -0.27
N GLN A 539 10.53 -6.88 -0.70
CA GLN A 539 11.66 -7.25 0.14
C GLN A 539 11.32 -8.17 1.33
N SER A 540 10.12 -8.78 1.36
CA SER A 540 9.71 -9.68 2.46
C SER A 540 10.35 -11.07 2.40
N CYS A 541 10.68 -11.57 1.21
CA CYS A 541 11.33 -12.86 1.04
C CYS A 541 12.85 -12.78 1.30
N LYS A 542 13.25 -12.97 2.57
CA LYS A 542 14.63 -12.78 3.07
C LYS A 542 15.69 -13.58 2.30
N ASP A 543 15.37 -14.78 1.82
CA ASP A 543 16.34 -15.65 1.14
C ASP A 543 16.76 -15.16 -0.26
N ILE A 544 15.95 -14.30 -0.90
CA ILE A 544 16.28 -13.67 -2.18
C ILE A 544 16.59 -12.17 -2.05
N VAL A 545 16.52 -11.63 -0.84
CA VAL A 545 16.76 -10.21 -0.53
C VAL A 545 17.93 -10.12 0.46
N TYR A 546 19.13 -9.86 -0.06
CA TYR A 546 20.32 -9.68 0.77
C TYR A 546 20.16 -8.50 1.75
N ALA A 547 19.82 -7.33 1.22
CA ALA A 547 19.50 -6.14 2.02
C ALA A 547 18.50 -5.24 1.26
N PRO A 548 17.53 -4.62 1.96
CA PRO A 548 16.61 -3.64 1.39
C PRO A 548 17.24 -2.57 0.52
N CYS A 549 18.34 -1.97 1.01
CA CYS A 549 19.04 -0.91 0.33
C CYS A 549 19.70 -1.37 -0.98
N GLN A 550 20.32 -2.55 -1.00
CA GLN A 550 20.88 -3.13 -2.23
C GLN A 550 19.77 -3.50 -3.21
N HIS A 551 18.67 -4.07 -2.71
CA HIS A 551 17.56 -4.53 -3.53
C HIS A 551 16.90 -3.41 -4.34
N GLU A 552 16.69 -2.24 -3.71
CA GLU A 552 16.12 -1.08 -4.39
C GLU A 552 17.13 -0.32 -5.25
N CYS A 553 18.42 -0.58 -5.09
CA CYS A 553 19.42 0.03 -5.96
C CYS A 553 19.30 -0.55 -7.38
N PRO A 554 18.99 0.23 -8.43
CA PRO A 554 18.73 -0.34 -9.76
C PRO A 554 19.92 -1.11 -10.35
N VAL A 555 21.14 -0.72 -10.00
CA VAL A 555 22.40 -1.38 -10.40
C VAL A 555 22.86 -2.47 -9.41
N GLY A 556 22.23 -2.58 -8.23
CA GLY A 556 22.50 -3.60 -7.22
C GLY A 556 23.82 -3.42 -6.46
N ILE A 557 24.22 -2.18 -6.13
CA ILE A 557 25.44 -1.91 -5.35
C ILE A 557 25.34 -2.59 -3.98
N ASP A 558 26.44 -3.21 -3.55
CA ASP A 558 26.59 -3.81 -2.23
C ASP A 558 26.72 -2.72 -1.14
N ILE A 559 25.56 -2.13 -0.81
CA ILE A 559 25.44 -0.99 0.10
C ILE A 559 25.88 -1.32 1.53
N PRO A 560 25.42 -2.42 2.16
CA PRO A 560 25.85 -2.74 3.52
C PRO A 560 27.37 -2.87 3.64
N ARG A 561 28.02 -3.46 2.64
CA ARG A 561 29.46 -3.62 2.62
C ARG A 561 30.21 -2.29 2.58
N TYR A 562 29.92 -1.39 1.63
CA TYR A 562 30.69 -0.15 1.57
C TYR A 562 30.42 0.76 2.76
N ILE A 563 29.23 0.71 3.37
CA ILE A 563 28.95 1.42 4.62
C ILE A 563 29.84 0.87 5.74
N THR A 564 29.98 -0.45 5.82
CA THR A 564 30.87 -1.10 6.79
C THR A 564 32.35 -0.76 6.54
N GLU A 565 32.78 -0.74 5.28
CA GLU A 565 34.14 -0.34 4.89
C GLU A 565 34.39 1.14 5.27
N ILE A 566 33.42 2.06 5.07
CA ILE A 566 33.53 3.45 5.56
C ILE A 566 33.62 3.51 7.08
N PHE A 567 32.78 2.76 7.79
CA PHE A 567 32.82 2.68 9.26
C PHE A 567 34.20 2.21 9.77
N ARG A 568 34.85 1.30 9.05
CA ARG A 568 36.20 0.79 9.36
C ARG A 568 37.35 1.71 8.90
N GLY A 569 37.06 2.84 8.25
CA GLY A 569 38.10 3.71 7.68
C GLY A 569 38.72 3.20 6.36
N GLN A 570 38.11 2.19 5.73
CA GLN A 570 38.57 1.52 4.50
C GLN A 570 37.96 2.19 3.26
N TYR A 571 38.31 3.46 3.01
CA TYR A 571 37.63 4.27 2.00
C TYR A 571 37.93 3.84 0.55
N ALA A 572 39.16 3.37 0.30
CA ALA A 572 39.54 2.85 -1.02
C ALA A 572 38.77 1.56 -1.35
N GLU A 573 38.62 0.67 -0.36
CA GLU A 573 37.84 -0.56 -0.45
C GLU A 573 36.35 -0.26 -0.64
N ALA A 574 35.80 0.69 0.12
CA ALA A 574 34.42 1.16 -0.04
C ALA A 574 34.15 1.62 -1.48
N LEU A 575 35.06 2.41 -2.05
CA LEU A 575 34.94 2.90 -3.42
C LEU A 575 35.13 1.77 -4.46
N ALA A 576 36.02 0.82 -4.20
CA ALA A 576 36.18 -0.38 -5.03
C ALA A 576 34.90 -1.24 -5.02
N THR A 577 34.25 -1.39 -3.86
CA THR A 577 32.95 -2.07 -3.71
C THR A 577 31.88 -1.37 -4.54
N ILE A 578 31.78 -0.04 -4.49
CA ILE A 578 30.85 0.72 -5.32
C ILE A 578 31.13 0.50 -6.82
N ARG A 579 32.41 0.56 -7.23
CA ARG A 579 32.85 0.43 -8.63
C ARG A 579 32.63 -0.94 -9.26
N LYS A 580 32.35 -1.98 -8.48
CA LYS A 580 31.96 -3.30 -9.02
C LYS A 580 30.71 -3.22 -9.89
N ARG A 581 29.78 -2.32 -9.55
CA ARG A 581 28.46 -2.18 -10.19
C ARG A 581 28.20 -0.79 -10.76
N LEU A 582 29.05 0.19 -10.44
CA LEU A 582 28.83 1.59 -10.78
C LEU A 582 30.12 2.23 -11.33
N PRO A 583 30.23 2.49 -12.64
CA PRO A 583 31.43 3.10 -13.22
C PRO A 583 31.63 4.57 -12.84
N PHE A 584 30.53 5.27 -12.51
CA PHE A 584 30.51 6.71 -12.27
C PHE A 584 30.00 7.09 -10.86
N PRO A 585 30.68 6.65 -9.77
CA PRO A 585 30.28 6.96 -8.40
C PRO A 585 30.15 8.46 -8.09
N GLY A 586 31.02 9.30 -8.65
CA GLY A 586 31.05 10.74 -8.44
C GLY A 586 29.81 11.43 -8.99
N ILE A 587 29.52 11.21 -10.28
CA ILE A 587 28.30 11.70 -10.95
C ILE A 587 27.06 11.23 -10.21
N ILE A 588 26.97 9.93 -9.90
CA ILE A 588 25.77 9.36 -9.30
C ILE A 588 25.58 9.79 -7.85
N SER A 589 26.64 10.02 -7.09
CA SER A 589 26.51 10.55 -5.73
C SER A 589 25.91 11.96 -5.67
N ARG A 590 25.89 12.68 -6.80
CA ARG A 590 25.32 14.03 -6.94
C ARG A 590 23.95 14.06 -7.60
N THR A 591 23.64 13.06 -8.43
CA THR A 591 22.38 13.04 -9.22
C THR A 591 21.38 11.98 -8.77
N CYS A 592 21.79 11.05 -7.91
CA CYS A 592 20.92 9.97 -7.45
C CYS A 592 19.80 10.49 -6.54
N TYR A 593 18.59 10.03 -6.81
CA TYR A 593 17.42 10.32 -5.99
C TYR A 593 17.27 9.41 -4.75
N ARG A 594 18.27 8.57 -4.50
CA ARG A 594 18.42 7.79 -3.25
C ARG A 594 17.30 6.73 -3.02
N PRO A 595 16.96 5.87 -4.01
CA PRO A 595 15.91 4.86 -3.85
C PRO A 595 16.17 3.88 -2.69
N CYS A 596 17.43 3.67 -2.35
CA CYS A 596 17.86 2.78 -1.29
C CYS A 596 17.62 3.31 0.13
N GLU A 597 17.33 4.61 0.32
CA GLU A 597 17.13 5.20 1.65
C GLU A 597 15.69 5.01 2.15
N GLY A 598 14.69 5.08 1.27
CA GLY A 598 13.28 4.83 1.61
C GLY A 598 12.99 3.46 2.28
N PRO A 599 13.50 2.32 1.76
CA PRO A 599 13.28 0.99 2.34
C PRO A 599 14.24 0.66 3.50
N CYS A 600 15.08 1.59 3.95
CA CYS A 600 16.09 1.32 4.95
C CYS A 600 15.42 0.94 6.29
N ARG A 601 15.67 -0.28 6.80
CA ARG A 601 15.10 -0.76 8.09
C ARG A 601 15.48 0.10 9.30
N ARG A 602 16.54 0.93 9.21
CA ARG A 602 16.84 1.92 10.25
C ARG A 602 15.68 2.92 10.44
N GLY A 603 14.95 3.24 9.36
CA GLY A 603 13.79 4.14 9.41
C GLY A 603 12.60 3.58 10.20
N ASP A 604 12.58 2.28 10.52
CA ASP A 604 11.59 1.71 11.44
C ASP A 604 11.94 2.00 12.92
N LEU A 605 13.20 2.37 13.20
CA LEU A 605 13.69 2.75 14.52
C LEU A 605 13.74 4.28 14.69
N ASP A 606 14.41 4.98 13.78
CA ASP A 606 14.49 6.45 13.76
C ASP A 606 14.46 7.03 12.33
N GLU A 607 15.60 7.37 11.74
CA GLU A 607 15.73 7.97 10.42
C GLU A 607 16.59 7.06 9.51
N PRO A 608 16.27 6.92 8.22
CA PRO A 608 17.11 6.19 7.28
C PRO A 608 18.58 6.63 7.27
N ILE A 609 19.46 5.71 6.88
CA ILE A 609 20.88 6.02 6.63
C ILE A 609 20.99 6.97 5.43
N ALA A 610 21.88 7.95 5.51
CA ALA A 610 22.27 8.82 4.39
C ALA A 610 23.22 8.09 3.43
N ILE A 611 22.72 7.00 2.86
CA ILE A 611 23.43 6.07 1.97
C ILE A 611 24.09 6.82 0.81
N ASN A 612 23.38 7.77 0.18
CA ASN A 612 23.97 8.54 -0.91
C ASN A 612 25.07 9.49 -0.44
N GLY A 613 24.95 10.04 0.77
CA GLY A 613 25.98 10.89 1.36
C GLY A 613 27.26 10.13 1.71
N LEU A 614 27.13 8.89 2.20
CA LEU A 614 28.26 7.99 2.43
C LEU A 614 28.95 7.59 1.12
N LYS A 615 28.18 7.29 0.08
CA LYS A 615 28.71 7.04 -1.27
C LYS A 615 29.46 8.26 -1.82
N ARG A 616 28.92 9.46 -1.61
CA ARG A 616 29.57 10.72 -1.97
C ARG A 616 30.90 10.89 -1.24
N PHE A 617 30.90 10.70 0.07
CA PHE A 617 32.12 10.78 0.89
C PHE A 617 33.22 9.85 0.39
N ALA A 618 32.91 8.58 0.11
CA ALA A 618 33.88 7.62 -0.39
C ALA A 618 34.52 8.06 -1.72
N TYR A 619 33.72 8.65 -2.62
CA TYR A 619 34.23 9.20 -3.88
C TYR A 619 35.04 10.48 -3.67
N ASP A 620 34.50 11.44 -2.91
CA ASP A 620 35.12 12.76 -2.69
C ASP A 620 36.48 12.59 -1.98
N TRP A 621 36.66 11.56 -1.15
CA TRP A 621 37.95 11.21 -0.54
C TRP A 621 39.04 10.92 -1.59
N GLU A 622 38.72 10.17 -2.66
CA GLU A 622 39.66 9.88 -3.75
C GLU A 622 39.82 11.08 -4.70
N TYR A 623 38.70 11.73 -5.05
CA TYR A 623 38.67 12.88 -5.95
C TYR A 623 39.52 14.04 -5.45
N ASN A 624 39.46 14.35 -4.15
CA ASN A 624 40.25 15.42 -3.53
C ASN A 624 41.76 15.14 -3.53
N GLN A 625 42.18 13.90 -3.76
CA GLN A 625 43.58 13.52 -3.94
C GLN A 625 44.01 13.58 -5.42
N GLY A 626 43.10 13.93 -6.33
CA GLY A 626 43.34 13.94 -7.77
C GLY A 626 43.49 12.55 -8.37
N ILE A 627 43.04 11.51 -7.67
CA ILE A 627 43.17 10.11 -8.10
C ILE A 627 41.97 9.76 -8.98
N ARG A 628 42.25 9.13 -10.13
CA ARG A 628 41.25 8.56 -11.03
C ARG A 628 41.64 7.12 -11.38
N PRO A 629 40.71 6.15 -11.33
CA PRO A 629 41.01 4.78 -11.74
C PRO A 629 41.37 4.73 -13.22
N VAL A 630 42.35 3.89 -13.54
CA VAL A 630 42.73 3.57 -14.92
C VAL A 630 42.19 2.20 -15.26
N TYR A 631 41.50 2.08 -16.40
CA TYR A 631 40.94 0.82 -16.89
C TYR A 631 41.61 0.41 -18.19
N TYR A 632 41.93 -0.87 -18.30
CA TYR A 632 42.42 -1.50 -19.53
C TYR A 632 41.37 -2.51 -20.02
N PRO A 633 41.32 -2.78 -21.33
CA PRO A 633 40.46 -3.83 -21.86
C PRO A 633 40.91 -5.21 -21.34
N ASP A 634 39.95 -6.04 -20.92
CA ASP A 634 40.16 -7.40 -20.41
C ASP A 634 40.62 -8.36 -21.52
N ALA A 635 40.28 -8.06 -22.78
CA ALA A 635 40.68 -8.80 -23.98
C ALA A 635 40.79 -7.87 -25.19
N ASP A 636 41.31 -8.37 -26.32
CA ASP A 636 41.25 -7.67 -27.61
C ASP A 636 40.24 -8.39 -28.50
N LEU A 637 39.04 -7.81 -28.66
CA LEU A 637 37.94 -8.39 -29.41
C LEU A 637 37.76 -7.64 -30.75
N ASP A 638 37.49 -8.40 -31.81
CA ASP A 638 37.40 -7.89 -33.19
C ASP A 638 36.05 -7.24 -33.53
N LYS A 639 35.00 -7.57 -32.77
CA LYS A 639 33.64 -7.07 -32.96
C LYS A 639 33.53 -5.56 -32.67
N ARG A 640 32.74 -4.89 -33.52
CA ARG A 640 32.51 -3.44 -33.48
C ARG A 640 31.09 -3.12 -33.05
N VAL A 641 30.93 -2.20 -32.09
CA VAL A 641 29.62 -1.78 -31.58
C VAL A 641 29.42 -0.28 -31.74
N ALA A 642 28.30 0.13 -32.32
CA ALA A 642 27.88 1.52 -32.39
C ALA A 642 26.97 1.86 -31.20
N VAL A 643 27.31 2.89 -30.43
CA VAL A 643 26.49 3.38 -29.31
C VAL A 643 25.92 4.74 -29.71
N ILE A 644 24.60 4.86 -29.81
CA ILE A 644 23.92 6.07 -30.29
C ILE A 644 23.34 6.80 -29.07
N GLY A 645 23.94 7.94 -28.75
CA GLY A 645 23.72 8.72 -27.53
C GLY A 645 24.84 8.51 -26.51
N ALA A 646 25.48 9.60 -26.11
CA ALA A 646 26.49 9.71 -25.05
C ALA A 646 25.87 10.17 -23.72
N GLY A 647 24.58 9.89 -23.50
CA GLY A 647 23.91 10.02 -22.21
C GLY A 647 24.29 8.90 -21.23
N PRO A 648 23.73 8.90 -20.00
CA PRO A 648 24.11 7.98 -18.93
C PRO A 648 24.05 6.49 -19.33
N ALA A 649 23.02 6.07 -20.06
CA ALA A 649 22.89 4.69 -20.53
C ALA A 649 23.96 4.35 -21.58
N GLY A 650 24.19 5.25 -22.55
CA GLY A 650 25.15 5.05 -23.63
C GLY A 650 26.59 5.00 -23.16
N ILE A 651 27.01 5.96 -22.31
CA ILE A 651 28.37 5.93 -21.74
C ILE A 651 28.58 4.70 -20.86
N THR A 652 27.56 4.24 -20.12
CA THR A 652 27.68 3.02 -19.32
C THR A 652 27.83 1.78 -20.22
N CYS A 653 27.01 1.66 -21.26
CA CYS A 653 27.12 0.57 -22.24
C CYS A 653 28.51 0.55 -22.89
N ALA A 654 28.98 1.72 -23.33
CA ALA A 654 30.31 1.88 -23.93
C ALA A 654 31.43 1.51 -22.96
N PHE A 655 31.31 1.87 -21.68
CA PHE A 655 32.30 1.54 -20.65
C PHE A 655 32.44 0.02 -20.49
N TYR A 656 31.33 -0.69 -20.30
CA TYR A 656 31.39 -2.15 -20.09
C TYR A 656 31.84 -2.90 -21.34
N LEU A 657 31.36 -2.51 -22.53
CA LEU A 657 31.82 -3.11 -23.79
C LEU A 657 33.30 -2.84 -24.07
N GLY A 658 33.75 -1.60 -23.86
CA GLY A 658 35.15 -1.22 -24.01
C GLY A 658 36.04 -1.96 -23.02
N LYS A 659 35.61 -2.10 -21.76
CA LYS A 659 36.30 -2.90 -20.75
C LYS A 659 36.37 -4.38 -21.12
N MET A 660 35.33 -4.95 -21.72
CA MET A 660 35.38 -6.34 -22.23
C MET A 660 36.36 -6.50 -23.41
N GLY A 661 36.70 -5.42 -24.12
CA GLY A 661 37.64 -5.43 -25.24
C GLY A 661 37.05 -5.12 -26.62
N TYR A 662 35.74 -4.89 -26.71
CA TYR A 662 35.06 -4.58 -27.96
C TYR A 662 35.43 -3.19 -28.48
N LYS A 663 35.46 -3.02 -29.81
CA LYS A 663 35.71 -1.71 -30.42
C LYS A 663 34.41 -0.91 -30.44
N VAL A 664 34.32 0.15 -29.64
CA VAL A 664 33.09 0.93 -29.49
C VAL A 664 33.24 2.30 -30.11
N THR A 665 32.26 2.72 -30.90
CA THR A 665 32.13 4.12 -31.35
C THR A 665 30.83 4.70 -30.81
N VAL A 666 30.92 5.78 -30.04
CA VAL A 666 29.79 6.51 -29.46
C VAL A 666 29.48 7.72 -30.32
N PHE A 667 28.25 7.82 -30.81
CA PHE A 667 27.75 8.92 -31.64
C PHE A 667 26.78 9.78 -30.84
N ASP A 668 27.00 11.10 -30.77
CA ASP A 668 26.08 12.02 -30.07
C ASP A 668 25.85 13.32 -30.86
N GLN A 669 24.61 13.81 -30.83
CA GLN A 669 24.19 15.04 -31.49
C GLN A 669 24.72 16.30 -30.81
N LEU A 670 25.03 16.23 -29.51
CA LEU A 670 25.51 17.33 -28.69
C LEU A 670 27.03 17.53 -28.90
N PRO A 671 27.53 18.74 -28.64
CA PRO A 671 28.96 19.04 -28.71
C PRO A 671 29.76 18.49 -27.53
N VAL A 672 29.11 17.91 -26.52
CA VAL A 672 29.72 17.45 -25.25
C VAL A 672 29.24 16.05 -24.89
N ILE A 673 30.09 15.29 -24.18
CA ILE A 673 29.79 13.95 -23.67
C ILE A 673 28.99 14.08 -22.36
N GLY A 674 28.12 13.10 -22.09
CA GLY A 674 27.30 13.01 -20.86
C GLY A 674 25.80 13.19 -21.11
N GLY A 675 25.40 13.63 -22.31
CA GLY A 675 24.00 13.80 -22.67
C GLY A 675 23.24 14.66 -21.66
N MET A 676 22.12 14.17 -21.14
CA MET A 676 21.33 14.86 -20.11
C MET A 676 22.09 15.12 -18.80
N LEU A 677 23.17 14.41 -18.47
CA LEU A 677 24.04 14.78 -17.34
C LEU A 677 24.71 16.14 -17.59
N ALA A 678 25.20 16.35 -18.81
CA ALA A 678 25.93 17.54 -19.22
C ALA A 678 25.03 18.73 -19.56
N VAL A 679 23.79 18.48 -20.01
CA VAL A 679 22.88 19.55 -20.47
C VAL A 679 21.57 19.66 -19.70
N GLY A 680 21.22 18.69 -18.87
CA GLY A 680 19.98 18.67 -18.10
C GLY A 680 20.18 18.96 -16.61
N ILE A 681 21.39 18.74 -16.06
CA ILE A 681 21.66 18.92 -14.62
C ILE A 681 22.58 20.13 -14.42
N PRO A 682 22.13 21.19 -13.73
CA PRO A 682 22.92 22.40 -13.51
C PRO A 682 24.24 22.17 -12.75
N LYS A 683 25.22 23.05 -12.98
CA LYS A 683 26.57 22.98 -12.36
C LYS A 683 26.56 22.99 -10.84
N TYR A 684 25.58 23.64 -10.21
CA TYR A 684 25.47 23.70 -8.75
C TYR A 684 25.12 22.34 -8.11
N ARG A 685 24.64 21.37 -8.91
CA ARG A 685 24.45 19.96 -8.51
C ARG A 685 25.54 19.06 -9.07
N LEU A 686 25.88 19.23 -10.35
CA LEU A 686 26.87 18.41 -11.04
C LEU A 686 27.94 19.31 -11.71
N PRO A 687 29.07 19.58 -11.03
CA PRO A 687 30.18 20.34 -11.59
C PRO A 687 30.70 19.71 -12.88
N ARG A 688 31.07 20.53 -13.87
CA ARG A 688 31.53 20.02 -15.18
C ARG A 688 32.95 19.49 -15.12
N GLU A 689 33.75 20.06 -14.24
CA GLU A 689 35.11 19.62 -13.93
C GLU A 689 35.09 18.19 -13.41
N LEU A 690 34.16 17.87 -12.49
CA LEU A 690 33.97 16.53 -11.96
C LEU A 690 33.41 15.56 -13.00
N LEU A 691 32.40 15.97 -13.76
CA LEU A 691 31.84 15.18 -14.86
C LEU A 691 32.95 14.78 -15.86
N ASN A 692 33.74 15.75 -16.31
CA ASN A 692 34.83 15.51 -17.27
C ASN A 692 35.96 14.68 -16.64
N PHE A 693 36.29 14.93 -15.37
CA PHE A 693 37.30 14.16 -14.64
C PHE A 693 36.92 12.68 -14.63
N GLU A 694 35.69 12.35 -14.24
CA GLU A 694 35.21 10.98 -14.15
C GLU A 694 35.03 10.33 -15.55
N LEU A 695 34.63 11.09 -16.56
CA LEU A 695 34.56 10.59 -17.94
C LEU A 695 35.94 10.27 -18.54
N GLY A 696 37.05 10.78 -18.00
CA GLY A 696 38.36 10.38 -18.49
C GLY A 696 38.77 8.94 -18.19
N ILE A 697 37.92 8.13 -17.54
CA ILE A 697 38.12 6.68 -17.42
C ILE A 697 38.17 5.95 -18.79
N PHE A 698 37.68 6.58 -19.86
CA PHE A 698 37.70 6.04 -21.22
C PHE A 698 39.08 6.11 -21.90
N GLU A 699 40.05 6.89 -21.38
CA GLU A 699 41.32 7.19 -22.06
C GLU A 699 42.12 5.97 -22.54
N ASN A 700 42.00 4.83 -21.83
CA ASN A 700 42.74 3.60 -22.13
C ASN A 700 41.84 2.47 -22.65
N LEU A 701 40.55 2.75 -22.87
CA LEU A 701 39.60 1.79 -23.41
C LEU A 701 39.44 1.97 -24.93
N PRO A 702 39.10 0.92 -25.69
CA PRO A 702 38.85 0.99 -27.14
C PRO A 702 37.50 1.67 -27.47
N VAL A 703 37.30 2.89 -26.97
CA VAL A 703 36.08 3.69 -27.12
C VAL A 703 36.40 5.02 -27.80
N GLU A 704 35.77 5.26 -28.96
CA GLU A 704 35.87 6.52 -29.70
C GLU A 704 34.57 7.33 -29.56
N PHE A 705 34.67 8.63 -29.31
CA PHE A 705 33.52 9.53 -29.25
C PHE A 705 33.45 10.43 -30.50
N LYS A 706 32.29 10.44 -31.16
CA LYS A 706 31.94 11.32 -32.27
C LYS A 706 30.77 12.21 -31.85
N THR A 707 31.07 13.46 -31.51
CA THR A 707 30.08 14.49 -31.14
C THR A 707 29.62 15.28 -32.36
N ASN A 708 28.54 16.05 -32.22
CA ASN A 708 27.91 16.82 -33.31
C ASN A 708 27.42 15.96 -34.49
N VAL A 709 27.12 14.69 -34.28
CA VAL A 709 26.58 13.77 -35.29
C VAL A 709 25.31 13.10 -34.78
N ALA A 710 24.25 13.11 -35.58
CA ALA A 710 22.92 12.71 -35.14
C ALA A 710 22.31 11.66 -36.08
N LEU A 711 21.70 10.64 -35.47
CA LEU A 711 20.88 9.66 -36.17
C LEU A 711 19.72 10.35 -36.89
N GLY A 712 19.50 10.00 -38.16
CA GLY A 712 18.48 10.60 -39.02
C GLY A 712 18.90 11.89 -39.73
N ARG A 713 19.94 12.59 -39.24
CA ARG A 713 20.53 13.77 -39.89
C ARG A 713 21.80 13.43 -40.66
N ASP A 714 22.74 12.75 -40.00
CA ASP A 714 24.09 12.50 -40.54
C ASP A 714 24.31 11.03 -40.92
N PHE A 715 23.58 10.10 -40.30
CA PHE A 715 23.63 8.67 -40.60
C PHE A 715 22.31 7.96 -40.25
N SER A 716 22.08 6.79 -40.82
CA SER A 716 21.03 5.82 -40.48
C SER A 716 21.59 4.58 -39.76
N LEU A 717 20.74 3.71 -39.23
CA LEU A 717 21.16 2.43 -38.67
C LEU A 717 21.76 1.54 -39.77
N GLU A 718 21.16 1.54 -40.96
CA GLU A 718 21.70 0.86 -42.14
C GLU A 718 23.14 1.30 -42.44
N ASP A 719 23.40 2.61 -42.47
CA ASP A 719 24.74 3.14 -42.72
C ASP A 719 25.78 2.62 -41.71
N LEU A 720 25.39 2.39 -40.45
CA LEU A 720 26.29 1.84 -39.43
C LEU A 720 26.61 0.36 -39.72
N PHE A 721 25.61 -0.45 -40.04
CA PHE A 721 25.86 -1.86 -40.39
C PHE A 721 26.70 -1.98 -41.68
N ASP A 722 26.46 -1.11 -42.67
CA ASP A 722 27.25 -1.04 -43.91
C ASP A 722 28.71 -0.59 -43.65
N GLN A 723 28.94 0.23 -42.62
CA GLN A 723 30.28 0.61 -42.13
C GLN A 723 30.98 -0.51 -41.33
N GLY A 724 30.35 -1.68 -41.18
CA GLY A 724 30.92 -2.85 -40.53
C GLY A 724 30.79 -2.85 -39.00
N PHE A 725 29.75 -2.22 -38.44
CA PHE A 725 29.37 -2.43 -37.04
C PHE A 725 28.54 -3.72 -36.92
N ASP A 726 28.89 -4.58 -35.95
CA ASP A 726 28.22 -5.88 -35.73
C ASP A 726 26.95 -5.75 -34.87
N ALA A 727 26.85 -4.70 -34.04
CA ALA A 727 25.68 -4.40 -33.23
C ALA A 727 25.53 -2.89 -32.98
N ALA A 728 24.32 -2.45 -32.63
CA ALA A 728 24.04 -1.08 -32.26
C ALA A 728 23.25 -0.98 -30.94
N PHE A 729 23.60 -0.01 -30.10
CA PHE A 729 22.86 0.37 -28.90
C PHE A 729 22.20 1.74 -29.10
N VAL A 730 20.93 1.86 -28.75
CA VAL A 730 20.13 3.09 -28.86
C VAL A 730 19.84 3.64 -27.45
N GLY A 731 20.43 4.79 -27.13
CA GLY A 731 20.27 5.50 -25.87
C GLY A 731 20.22 7.02 -26.06
N ILE A 732 19.45 7.48 -27.05
CA ILE A 732 19.45 8.89 -27.50
C ILE A 732 18.84 9.89 -26.50
N GLY A 733 18.23 9.43 -25.41
CA GLY A 733 17.65 10.31 -24.38
C GLY A 733 16.33 10.98 -24.76
N ALA A 734 15.60 11.50 -23.76
CA ALA A 734 14.36 12.26 -23.98
C ALA A 734 14.61 13.78 -24.05
N HIS A 735 15.13 14.25 -25.19
CA HIS A 735 15.50 15.66 -25.39
C HIS A 735 14.37 16.58 -25.88
N LYS A 736 13.18 16.04 -26.21
CA LYS A 736 12.06 16.80 -26.79
C LYS A 736 11.09 17.24 -25.68
N PRO A 737 10.78 18.54 -25.54
CA PRO A 737 9.84 19.01 -24.51
C PRO A 737 8.38 18.68 -24.85
N SER A 738 7.58 18.44 -23.82
CA SER A 738 6.11 18.34 -23.94
C SER A 738 5.47 19.73 -24.04
N LYS A 739 4.39 19.85 -24.83
CA LYS A 739 3.63 21.10 -25.01
C LYS A 739 2.42 21.19 -24.08
N MET A 740 2.07 22.40 -23.63
CA MET A 740 0.94 22.67 -22.73
C MET A 740 -0.40 22.54 -23.45
N LYS A 741 -0.41 22.81 -24.76
CA LYS A 741 -1.59 22.83 -25.64
C LYS A 741 -2.62 23.86 -25.20
N ILE A 742 -2.15 25.06 -24.86
CA ILE A 742 -3.00 26.19 -24.48
C ILE A 742 -2.75 27.39 -25.41
N PRO A 743 -3.73 28.28 -25.60
CA PRO A 743 -3.52 29.51 -26.34
C PRO A 743 -2.38 30.35 -25.73
N GLY A 744 -1.51 30.89 -26.58
CA GLY A 744 -0.36 31.72 -26.18
C GLY A 744 0.90 30.96 -25.78
N GLU A 745 0.95 29.63 -25.90
CA GLU A 745 2.13 28.85 -25.53
C GLU A 745 3.37 29.10 -26.41
N ASP A 746 3.19 29.66 -27.61
CA ASP A 746 4.27 29.99 -28.55
C ASP A 746 4.73 31.46 -28.47
N LEU A 747 4.29 32.21 -27.45
CA LEU A 747 4.73 33.59 -27.25
C LEU A 747 6.25 33.66 -26.92
N PRO A 748 6.98 34.71 -27.34
CA PRO A 748 8.43 34.82 -27.09
C PRO A 748 8.85 34.78 -25.61
N SER A 749 7.95 35.12 -24.71
CA SER A 749 8.16 35.08 -23.26
C SER A 749 8.08 33.66 -22.66
N VAL A 750 7.63 32.68 -23.45
CA VAL A 750 7.47 31.28 -23.04
C VAL A 750 8.67 30.46 -23.52
N GLN A 751 9.31 29.76 -22.60
CA GLN A 751 10.48 28.91 -22.87
C GLN A 751 10.20 27.46 -22.46
N ASP A 752 10.72 26.49 -23.23
CA ASP A 752 10.70 25.08 -22.86
C ASP A 752 11.80 24.78 -21.81
N GLY A 753 11.45 24.14 -20.69
CA GLY A 753 12.35 23.94 -19.55
C GLY A 753 13.63 23.15 -19.87
N ILE A 754 13.55 22.13 -20.73
CA ILE A 754 14.72 21.35 -21.16
C ILE A 754 15.65 22.16 -22.05
N VAL A 755 15.09 23.03 -22.90
CA VAL A 755 15.88 23.92 -23.74
C VAL A 755 16.54 24.99 -22.89
N PHE A 756 15.81 25.55 -21.92
CA PHE A 756 16.34 26.50 -20.95
C PHE A 756 17.54 25.93 -20.18
N LEU A 757 17.38 24.74 -19.58
CA LEU A 757 18.48 24.10 -18.84
C LEU A 757 19.67 23.76 -19.74
N ARG A 758 19.43 23.30 -20.97
CA ARG A 758 20.50 23.05 -21.95
C ARG A 758 21.34 24.29 -22.20
N LYS A 759 20.69 25.43 -22.49
CA LYS A 759 21.38 26.71 -22.71
C LYS A 759 22.16 27.13 -21.47
N VAL A 760 21.55 27.07 -20.28
CA VAL A 760 22.22 27.38 -19.01
C VAL A 760 23.47 26.51 -18.82
N CYS A 761 23.37 25.21 -19.09
CA CYS A 761 24.43 24.24 -18.89
C CYS A 761 25.57 24.36 -19.90
N LEU A 762 25.27 24.77 -21.13
CA LEU A 762 26.23 25.05 -22.20
C LEU A 762 26.79 26.49 -22.14
N GLU A 763 26.42 27.25 -21.11
CA GLU A 763 26.83 28.65 -20.92
C GLU A 763 26.39 29.58 -22.07
N GLU A 764 25.33 29.20 -22.78
CA GLU A 764 24.66 30.05 -23.74
C GLU A 764 23.87 31.16 -23.03
N GLU A 765 23.63 32.25 -23.75
CA GLU A 765 22.84 33.37 -23.24
C GLU A 765 21.37 32.95 -23.07
N VAL A 766 20.82 33.18 -21.87
CA VAL A 766 19.42 32.94 -21.54
C VAL A 766 18.80 34.22 -21.01
N HIS A 767 17.63 34.58 -21.54
CA HIS A 767 16.88 35.72 -21.04
C HIS A 767 15.97 35.28 -19.89
N VAL A 768 16.13 35.94 -18.74
CA VAL A 768 15.30 35.73 -17.55
C VAL A 768 14.88 37.10 -17.03
N GLY A 769 13.57 37.37 -17.03
CA GLY A 769 13.02 38.59 -16.45
C GLY A 769 13.02 38.58 -14.92
N LYS A 770 12.49 39.64 -14.29
CA LYS A 770 12.49 39.77 -12.83
C LYS A 770 11.52 38.81 -12.16
N ARG A 771 10.37 38.56 -12.78
CA ARG A 771 9.31 37.65 -12.31
C ARG A 771 9.15 36.48 -13.25
N VAL A 772 9.40 35.28 -12.74
CA VAL A 772 9.38 34.04 -13.52
C VAL A 772 8.29 33.09 -13.00
N ALA A 773 7.44 32.61 -13.90
CA ALA A 773 6.54 31.50 -13.63
C ALA A 773 7.13 30.20 -14.19
N VAL A 774 7.34 29.21 -13.33
CA VAL A 774 7.74 27.86 -13.74
C VAL A 774 6.52 26.96 -13.68
N ILE A 775 6.15 26.34 -14.80
CA ILE A 775 4.96 25.49 -14.91
C ILE A 775 5.38 24.03 -14.87
N GLY A 776 5.03 23.32 -13.80
CA GLY A 776 5.41 21.93 -13.60
C GLY A 776 5.74 21.60 -12.15
N GLY A 777 5.86 20.32 -11.82
CA GLY A 777 6.17 19.85 -10.47
C GLY A 777 7.20 18.72 -10.41
N GLY A 778 7.91 18.46 -11.51
CA GLY A 778 8.99 17.46 -11.55
C GLY A 778 10.35 18.05 -11.22
N ASN A 779 11.38 17.22 -11.08
CA ASN A 779 12.75 17.68 -10.76
C ASN A 779 13.30 18.71 -11.76
N VAL A 780 12.94 18.58 -13.05
CA VAL A 780 13.27 19.58 -14.08
C VAL A 780 12.72 20.96 -13.74
N ALA A 781 11.49 21.04 -13.21
CA ALA A 781 10.88 22.30 -12.81
C ALA A 781 11.65 22.94 -11.65
N ILE A 782 12.14 22.12 -10.71
CA ILE A 782 12.96 22.59 -9.59
C ILE A 782 14.32 23.10 -10.08
N ASP A 783 15.00 22.35 -10.95
CA ASP A 783 16.28 22.77 -11.52
C ASP A 783 16.14 24.04 -12.36
N VAL A 784 15.03 24.18 -13.11
CA VAL A 784 14.69 25.42 -13.84
C VAL A 784 14.51 26.58 -12.86
N ALA A 785 13.72 26.41 -11.80
CA ALA A 785 13.43 27.47 -10.84
C ALA A 785 14.69 27.97 -10.13
N ARG A 786 15.52 27.05 -9.64
CA ARG A 786 16.80 27.34 -8.98
C ARG A 786 17.83 27.96 -9.92
N SER A 787 17.81 27.56 -11.20
CA SER A 787 18.67 28.17 -12.24
C SER A 787 18.19 29.57 -12.62
N ALA A 788 16.87 29.82 -12.65
CA ALA A 788 16.31 31.13 -12.97
C ALA A 788 16.70 32.21 -11.93
N ILE A 789 16.63 31.88 -10.63
CA ILE A 789 17.12 32.79 -9.56
C ILE A 789 18.60 33.13 -9.77
N ARG A 790 19.45 32.14 -10.06
CA ARG A 790 20.89 32.34 -10.31
C ARG A 790 21.20 33.10 -11.59
N LYS A 791 20.25 33.19 -12.53
CA LYS A 791 20.35 33.97 -13.75
C LYS A 791 19.75 35.38 -13.61
N GLY A 792 19.35 35.78 -12.41
CA GLY A 792 18.97 37.16 -12.09
C GLY A 792 17.48 37.41 -11.86
N ALA A 793 16.65 36.36 -11.77
CA ALA A 793 15.25 36.54 -11.38
C ALA A 793 15.15 37.02 -9.91
N GLU A 794 14.34 38.05 -9.68
CA GLU A 794 14.04 38.58 -8.33
C GLU A 794 12.96 37.74 -7.63
N LYS A 795 12.00 37.19 -8.40
CA LYS A 795 10.92 36.35 -7.88
C LYS A 795 10.64 35.19 -8.83
N VAL A 796 10.69 33.97 -8.29
CA VAL A 796 10.35 32.74 -9.02
C VAL A 796 9.24 32.01 -8.30
N THR A 797 8.17 31.68 -9.03
CA THR A 797 7.06 30.89 -8.50
C THR A 797 6.84 29.64 -9.35
N VAL A 798 6.81 28.49 -8.70
CA VAL A 798 6.49 27.18 -9.30
C VAL A 798 4.99 26.93 -9.17
N TYR A 799 4.32 26.67 -10.29
CA TYR A 799 2.89 26.40 -10.34
C TYR A 799 2.64 24.92 -10.65
N TYR A 800 1.90 24.26 -9.76
CA TYR A 800 1.57 22.85 -9.90
C TYR A 800 0.05 22.60 -9.83
N ARG A 801 -0.44 21.77 -10.75
CA ARG A 801 -1.88 21.47 -10.94
C ARG A 801 -2.53 20.60 -9.85
N ARG A 802 -1.78 20.20 -8.84
CA ARG A 802 -2.16 19.26 -7.77
C ARG A 802 -1.57 19.72 -6.45
N THR A 803 -1.76 18.96 -5.36
CA THR A 803 -1.22 19.33 -4.04
C THR A 803 0.28 19.07 -3.95
N ARG A 804 0.90 19.56 -2.87
CA ARG A 804 2.33 19.35 -2.58
C ARG A 804 2.65 17.86 -2.47
N GLU A 805 1.79 17.10 -1.79
CA GLU A 805 1.97 15.67 -1.54
C GLU A 805 1.94 14.84 -2.83
N GLU A 806 1.32 15.36 -3.89
CA GLU A 806 1.24 14.69 -5.19
C GLU A 806 2.33 15.15 -6.18
N MET A 807 3.21 16.06 -5.76
CA MET A 807 4.26 16.63 -6.59
C MET A 807 5.35 15.59 -6.92
N PRO A 808 5.70 15.39 -8.21
CA PRO A 808 6.69 14.37 -8.59
C PRO A 808 8.15 14.68 -8.19
N ALA A 809 8.48 15.93 -7.91
CA ALA A 809 9.82 16.33 -7.48
C ALA A 809 10.17 15.74 -6.12
N HIS A 810 11.45 15.45 -5.89
CA HIS A 810 11.89 14.93 -4.60
C HIS A 810 11.76 16.00 -3.51
N GLU A 811 11.19 15.63 -2.36
CA GLU A 811 10.90 16.57 -1.27
C GLU A 811 12.16 17.34 -0.82
N PHE A 812 13.32 16.70 -0.77
CA PHE A 812 14.58 17.38 -0.39
C PHE A 812 15.01 18.45 -1.40
N GLU A 813 14.75 18.28 -2.70
CA GLU A 813 15.03 19.33 -3.71
C GLU A 813 14.02 20.47 -3.62
N VAL A 814 12.76 20.16 -3.29
CA VAL A 814 11.71 21.16 -3.05
C VAL A 814 12.07 22.02 -1.84
N GLN A 815 12.50 21.41 -0.75
CA GLN A 815 12.96 22.12 0.46
C GLN A 815 14.16 23.03 0.17
N GLU A 816 15.14 22.56 -0.59
CA GLU A 816 16.30 23.38 -0.98
C GLU A 816 15.91 24.54 -1.91
N ALA A 817 14.89 24.36 -2.76
CA ALA A 817 14.34 25.44 -3.56
C ALA A 817 13.64 26.50 -2.70
N GLU A 818 12.88 26.09 -1.68
CA GLU A 818 12.23 27.00 -0.72
C GLU A 818 13.26 27.78 0.10
N HIS A 819 14.34 27.13 0.56
CA HIS A 819 15.45 27.78 1.24
C HIS A 819 16.13 28.85 0.38
N GLU A 820 16.10 28.70 -0.94
CA GLU A 820 16.60 29.68 -1.91
C GLU A 820 15.57 30.76 -2.31
N GLY A 821 14.40 30.79 -1.68
CA GLY A 821 13.38 31.82 -1.86
C GLY A 821 12.37 31.55 -2.98
N ILE A 822 12.32 30.32 -3.52
CA ILE A 822 11.33 29.92 -4.53
C ILE A 822 9.99 29.69 -3.86
N THR A 823 8.93 30.30 -4.40
CA THR A 823 7.56 30.12 -3.92
C THR A 823 6.85 29.02 -4.70
N PHE A 824 5.94 28.28 -4.05
CA PHE A 824 5.12 27.25 -4.69
C PHE A 824 3.64 27.61 -4.59
N GLU A 825 2.90 27.41 -5.68
CA GLU A 825 1.44 27.49 -5.68
C GLU A 825 0.82 26.22 -6.28
N PHE A 826 -0.15 25.67 -5.56
CA PHE A 826 -0.74 24.37 -5.82
C PHE A 826 -2.18 24.47 -6.34
N LEU A 827 -2.68 23.38 -6.92
CA LEU A 827 -4.03 23.28 -7.51
C LEU A 827 -4.32 24.27 -8.64
N LEU A 828 -3.27 24.78 -9.31
CA LEU A 828 -3.38 25.74 -10.41
C LEU A 828 -3.00 25.07 -11.73
N ALA A 829 -3.95 25.04 -12.68
CA ALA A 829 -3.73 24.50 -14.02
C ALA A 829 -3.77 25.65 -15.04
N PRO A 830 -2.73 25.84 -15.87
CA PRO A 830 -2.68 26.94 -16.82
C PRO A 830 -3.73 26.74 -17.92
N THR A 831 -4.41 27.82 -18.32
CA THR A 831 -5.48 27.79 -19.34
C THR A 831 -5.19 28.65 -20.55
N GLU A 832 -4.53 29.80 -20.37
CA GLU A 832 -4.23 30.75 -21.43
C GLU A 832 -3.02 31.63 -21.03
N ILE A 833 -2.23 32.04 -22.02
CA ILE A 833 -1.17 33.05 -21.88
C ILE A 833 -1.46 34.19 -22.85
N ARG A 834 -1.38 35.44 -22.37
CA ARG A 834 -1.54 36.64 -23.19
C ARG A 834 -0.43 37.64 -22.90
N GLU A 835 -0.07 38.45 -23.90
CA GLU A 835 0.85 39.58 -23.74
C GLU A 835 0.01 40.86 -23.54
N ILE A 836 0.37 41.65 -22.54
CA ILE A 836 -0.17 43.00 -22.33
C ILE A 836 0.92 44.02 -22.52
N VAL A 837 0.55 45.19 -23.07
CA VAL A 837 1.44 46.33 -23.23
C VAL A 837 1.07 47.34 -22.14
N ASN A 838 2.02 47.63 -21.26
CA ASN A 838 1.86 48.61 -20.20
C ASN A 838 1.88 50.04 -20.75
N GLU A 839 1.40 51.00 -19.96
CA GLU A 839 1.33 52.41 -20.35
C GLU A 839 2.72 53.03 -20.68
N ASP A 840 3.79 52.44 -20.15
CA ASP A 840 5.19 52.82 -20.41
C ASP A 840 5.80 52.15 -21.66
N GLY A 841 5.02 51.35 -22.37
CA GLY A 841 5.45 50.60 -23.56
C GLY A 841 6.15 49.27 -23.27
N THR A 842 6.31 48.88 -21.99
CA THR A 842 6.85 47.57 -21.64
C THR A 842 5.83 46.46 -21.90
N LYS A 843 6.32 45.29 -22.32
CA LYS A 843 5.50 44.10 -22.57
C LYS A 843 5.60 43.15 -21.39
N GLU A 844 4.45 42.70 -20.90
CA GLU A 844 4.35 41.75 -19.79
C GLU A 844 3.47 40.57 -20.21
N SER A 845 3.78 39.38 -19.75
CA SER A 845 2.95 38.20 -19.98
C SER A 845 2.03 37.95 -18.80
N VAL A 846 0.76 37.68 -19.09
CA VAL A 846 -0.23 37.25 -18.11
C VAL A 846 -0.59 35.81 -18.40
N ILE A 847 -0.43 34.95 -17.39
CA ILE A 847 -0.87 33.56 -17.42
C ILE A 847 -2.12 33.41 -16.55
N ASP A 848 -3.16 32.82 -17.14
CA ASP A 848 -4.38 32.48 -16.43
C ASP A 848 -4.33 31.04 -15.95
N PHE A 849 -4.74 30.84 -14.69
CA PHE A 849 -4.86 29.55 -14.05
C PHE A 849 -6.31 29.26 -13.67
N GLN A 850 -6.79 28.09 -14.04
CA GLN A 850 -7.96 27.49 -13.42
C GLN A 850 -7.60 27.06 -11.99
N VAL A 851 -8.31 27.59 -11.01
CA VAL A 851 -8.22 27.12 -9.62
C VAL A 851 -8.98 25.81 -9.49
N ASN A 852 -8.32 24.79 -8.96
CA ASN A 852 -8.91 23.48 -8.75
C ASN A 852 -9.10 23.20 -7.25
N THR A 853 -10.02 22.30 -6.95
CA THR A 853 -10.09 21.59 -5.68
C THR A 853 -9.93 20.09 -5.94
N LEU A 854 -9.70 19.29 -4.92
CA LEU A 854 -9.69 17.83 -5.09
C LEU A 854 -11.13 17.31 -5.08
N SER A 855 -11.46 16.44 -6.04
CA SER A 855 -12.70 15.67 -6.01
C SER A 855 -12.76 14.80 -4.75
N ARG A 856 -13.98 14.47 -4.33
CA ARG A 856 -14.20 13.40 -3.35
C ARG A 856 -13.92 12.02 -3.95
N GLU A 857 -14.00 11.90 -5.27
CA GLU A 857 -13.70 10.68 -6.01
C GLU A 857 -12.19 10.46 -6.16
N PHE A 858 -11.78 9.20 -6.14
CA PHE A 858 -10.43 8.76 -6.45
C PHE A 858 -10.38 8.15 -7.86
N ASP A 859 -9.30 8.38 -8.58
CA ASP A 859 -9.00 7.65 -9.81
C ASP A 859 -8.40 6.26 -9.50
N ASN A 860 -8.20 5.44 -10.53
CA ASN A 860 -7.70 4.07 -10.36
C ASN A 860 -6.23 4.02 -9.88
N SER A 861 -5.52 5.15 -9.91
CA SER A 861 -4.18 5.26 -9.31
C SER A 861 -4.22 5.63 -7.84
N GLY A 862 -5.41 5.76 -7.24
CA GLY A 862 -5.60 6.15 -5.85
C GLY A 862 -5.38 7.64 -5.60
N ARG A 863 -5.42 8.47 -6.65
CA ARG A 863 -5.27 9.93 -6.56
C ARG A 863 -6.62 10.61 -6.72
N ARG A 864 -6.85 11.71 -5.99
CA ARG A 864 -8.06 12.51 -6.17
C ARG A 864 -7.95 13.30 -7.47
N LYS A 865 -9.05 13.43 -8.22
CA LYS A 865 -9.04 14.22 -9.45
C LYS A 865 -9.12 15.71 -9.12
N PRO A 866 -8.25 16.57 -9.67
CA PRO A 866 -8.47 18.01 -9.61
C PRO A 866 -9.75 18.36 -10.37
N VAL A 867 -10.67 19.08 -9.72
CA VAL A 867 -11.92 19.57 -10.31
C VAL A 867 -11.90 21.08 -10.27
N ALA A 868 -12.22 21.68 -11.42
CA ALA A 868 -12.29 23.13 -11.56
C ALA A 868 -13.31 23.73 -10.57
N VAL A 869 -12.89 24.72 -9.80
CA VAL A 869 -13.80 25.54 -9.01
C VAL A 869 -14.47 26.53 -9.98
N LYS A 870 -15.79 26.37 -10.18
CA LYS A 870 -16.54 27.14 -11.18
C LYS A 870 -16.36 28.65 -10.97
N GLY A 871 -16.06 29.37 -12.06
CA GLY A 871 -15.91 30.82 -12.05
C GLY A 871 -14.63 31.36 -11.40
N SER A 872 -13.67 30.49 -11.05
CA SER A 872 -12.41 30.90 -10.42
C SER A 872 -11.23 30.79 -11.39
N ILE A 873 -10.82 31.94 -11.92
CA ILE A 873 -9.59 32.11 -12.68
C ILE A 873 -8.66 33.01 -11.87
N LYS A 874 -7.40 32.61 -11.76
CA LYS A 874 -6.33 33.42 -11.16
C LYS A 874 -5.37 33.85 -12.26
N SER A 875 -5.26 35.15 -12.48
CA SER A 875 -4.31 35.72 -13.44
C SER A 875 -3.02 36.11 -12.73
N VAL A 876 -1.87 35.77 -13.31
CA VAL A 876 -0.56 36.10 -12.78
C VAL A 876 0.26 36.82 -13.84
N HIS A 877 0.82 37.97 -13.43
CA HIS A 877 1.65 38.84 -14.24
C HIS A 877 3.13 38.48 -14.07
N VAL A 878 3.81 38.15 -15.18
CA VAL A 878 5.19 37.68 -15.22
C VAL A 878 5.95 38.17 -16.46
N ASP A 879 7.26 38.21 -16.35
CA ASP A 879 8.16 38.62 -17.43
C ASP A 879 8.63 37.41 -18.26
N THR A 880 8.70 36.23 -17.63
CA THR A 880 9.15 34.99 -18.28
C THR A 880 8.34 33.80 -17.77
N ILE A 881 7.95 32.90 -18.68
CA ILE A 881 7.27 31.65 -18.37
C ILE A 881 8.17 30.51 -18.83
N VAL A 882 8.43 29.53 -17.96
CA VAL A 882 9.21 28.33 -18.32
C VAL A 882 8.35 27.09 -18.11
N ALA A 883 8.02 26.40 -19.20
CA ALA A 883 7.21 25.19 -19.20
C ALA A 883 8.08 23.94 -18.98
N ALA A 884 7.95 23.32 -17.80
CA ALA A 884 8.67 22.11 -17.38
C ALA A 884 7.68 20.96 -17.09
N ILE A 885 6.84 20.65 -18.08
CA ILE A 885 5.71 19.72 -17.96
C ILE A 885 5.97 18.31 -18.54
N GLY A 886 7.24 17.95 -18.69
CA GLY A 886 7.68 16.63 -19.17
C GLY A 886 8.47 16.68 -20.47
N GLN A 887 9.00 15.52 -20.85
CA GLN A 887 9.86 15.33 -22.01
C GLN A 887 9.59 13.97 -22.67
N THR A 888 9.94 13.84 -23.94
CA THR A 888 9.82 12.60 -24.71
C THR A 888 11.06 12.36 -25.56
N MET A 889 11.24 11.12 -26.01
CA MET A 889 12.18 10.80 -27.07
C MET A 889 11.67 11.33 -28.41
N ASP A 890 12.58 11.72 -29.30
CA ASP A 890 12.21 12.02 -30.68
C ASP A 890 12.19 10.73 -31.50
N THR A 891 11.00 10.24 -31.83
CA THR A 891 10.84 9.00 -32.63
C THR A 891 11.05 9.23 -34.13
N SER A 892 10.98 10.49 -34.60
CA SER A 892 11.06 10.80 -36.04
C SER A 892 12.40 10.40 -36.66
N VAL A 893 13.46 10.39 -35.85
CA VAL A 893 14.82 9.97 -36.26
C VAL A 893 14.91 8.48 -36.65
N PHE A 894 13.89 7.67 -36.32
CA PHE A 894 13.85 6.23 -36.61
C PHE A 894 12.90 5.84 -37.75
N GLU A 895 12.20 6.78 -38.38
CA GLU A 895 11.20 6.50 -39.43
C GLU A 895 11.76 5.69 -40.61
N LYS A 896 13.08 5.77 -40.85
CA LYS A 896 13.79 5.04 -41.92
C LYS A 896 14.59 3.82 -41.43
N ASN A 897 14.50 3.47 -40.14
CA ASN A 897 15.46 2.57 -39.47
C ASN A 897 14.86 1.23 -39.00
N GLY A 898 13.61 0.91 -39.36
CA GLY A 898 12.99 -0.39 -39.06
C GLY A 898 12.73 -0.67 -37.56
N ILE A 899 12.65 0.37 -36.73
CA ILE A 899 12.37 0.27 -35.29
C ILE A 899 10.89 0.49 -35.00
N THR A 900 10.30 -0.37 -34.18
CA THR A 900 8.91 -0.24 -33.72
C THR A 900 8.82 0.34 -32.32
N PHE A 901 7.73 1.06 -32.05
CA PHE A 901 7.52 1.80 -30.81
C PHE A 901 6.27 1.36 -30.06
N HIS A 902 6.29 1.46 -28.73
CA HIS A 902 5.09 1.44 -27.91
C HIS A 902 4.25 2.70 -28.17
N LYS A 903 2.98 2.68 -27.74
CA LYS A 903 2.03 3.80 -27.88
C LYS A 903 2.56 5.15 -27.36
N TRP A 904 3.48 5.10 -26.38
CA TRP A 904 4.06 6.26 -25.71
C TRP A 904 5.38 6.75 -26.33
N GLY A 905 5.82 6.17 -27.45
CA GLY A 905 7.01 6.63 -28.17
C GLY A 905 8.34 6.11 -27.62
N THR A 906 8.36 4.91 -27.03
CA THR A 906 9.59 4.21 -26.61
C THR A 906 9.84 2.96 -27.47
N VAL A 907 11.09 2.55 -27.63
CA VAL A 907 11.48 1.39 -28.45
C VAL A 907 10.90 0.11 -27.86
N LYS A 908 10.31 -0.74 -28.71
CA LYS A 908 9.90 -2.10 -28.32
C LYS A 908 11.10 -3.03 -28.29
N VAL A 909 11.37 -3.60 -27.13
CA VAL A 909 12.46 -4.57 -26.93
C VAL A 909 11.94 -5.84 -26.29
N ASP A 910 12.60 -6.95 -26.59
CA ASP A 910 12.46 -8.18 -25.84
C ASP A 910 12.91 -7.93 -24.37
N PRO A 911 12.06 -8.17 -23.37
CA PRO A 911 12.35 -7.84 -21.97
C PRO A 911 13.44 -8.71 -21.33
N ASP A 912 13.82 -9.81 -21.96
CA ASP A 912 14.84 -10.74 -21.49
C ASP A 912 16.20 -10.54 -22.14
N THR A 913 16.26 -9.88 -23.31
CA THR A 913 17.53 -9.60 -24.02
C THR A 913 17.80 -8.11 -24.27
N LEU A 914 16.79 -7.24 -24.09
CA LEU A 914 16.81 -5.81 -24.44
C LEU A 914 17.07 -5.52 -25.93
N MET A 915 17.00 -6.55 -26.78
CA MET A 915 17.11 -6.45 -28.22
C MET A 915 15.79 -5.97 -28.81
N SER A 916 15.85 -5.11 -29.82
CA SER A 916 14.69 -4.63 -30.57
C SER A 916 13.91 -5.80 -31.17
N GLU A 917 12.59 -5.82 -30.94
CA GLU A 917 11.71 -6.86 -31.49
C GLU A 917 11.64 -6.81 -33.03
N SER A 918 11.89 -5.64 -33.62
CA SER A 918 11.75 -5.42 -35.06
C SER A 918 13.08 -5.43 -35.82
N ARG A 919 14.22 -5.40 -35.12
CA ARG A 919 15.54 -5.38 -35.76
C ARG A 919 16.59 -6.12 -34.94
N PRO A 920 17.04 -7.31 -35.38
CA PRO A 920 18.13 -8.04 -34.73
C PRO A 920 19.42 -7.23 -34.64
N ALA A 921 20.26 -7.53 -33.64
CA ALA A 921 21.52 -6.85 -33.35
C ALA A 921 21.40 -5.35 -32.95
N VAL A 922 20.18 -4.84 -32.77
CA VAL A 922 19.93 -3.50 -32.22
C VAL A 922 19.33 -3.63 -30.82
N PHE A 923 19.92 -2.95 -29.85
CA PHE A 923 19.52 -2.96 -28.44
C PHE A 923 19.11 -1.54 -28.01
N ALA A 924 18.24 -1.41 -27.01
CA ALA A 924 17.84 -0.09 -26.50
C ALA A 924 17.78 -0.06 -24.97
N GLY A 925 18.13 1.08 -24.38
CA GLY A 925 18.14 1.26 -22.92
C GLY A 925 18.01 2.71 -22.48
N GLY A 926 17.77 2.94 -21.19
CA GLY A 926 17.52 4.26 -20.62
C GLY A 926 16.18 4.84 -21.11
N ASP A 927 16.15 6.16 -21.31
CA ASP A 927 14.93 6.87 -21.75
C ASP A 927 14.36 6.36 -23.08
N ALA A 928 15.21 5.78 -23.95
CA ALA A 928 14.76 5.23 -25.23
C ALA A 928 13.84 4.01 -25.06
N MET A 929 14.02 3.25 -23.96
CA MET A 929 13.22 2.07 -23.63
C MET A 929 12.08 2.42 -22.67
N THR A 930 12.38 3.21 -21.64
CA THR A 930 11.47 3.40 -20.49
C THR A 930 10.70 4.73 -20.52
N GLY A 931 11.10 5.67 -21.37
CA GLY A 931 10.73 7.08 -21.23
C GLY A 931 11.58 7.75 -20.14
N PRO A 932 11.43 9.07 -19.92
CA PRO A 932 12.27 9.80 -18.97
C PRO A 932 12.14 9.25 -17.54
N LEU A 933 13.25 8.71 -17.03
CA LEU A 933 13.41 8.24 -15.66
C LEU A 933 14.62 8.94 -15.00
N ASP A 934 15.17 8.34 -13.94
CA ASP A 934 16.39 8.80 -13.28
C ASP A 934 17.67 8.20 -13.89
N VAL A 935 18.79 8.81 -13.51
CA VAL A 935 20.13 8.46 -14.04
C VAL A 935 20.54 7.04 -13.65
N ILE A 936 20.24 6.58 -12.43
CA ILE A 936 20.74 5.28 -11.95
C ILE A 936 20.06 4.11 -12.66
N HIS A 937 18.80 4.27 -13.07
CA HIS A 937 18.12 3.34 -13.98
C HIS A 937 18.76 3.31 -15.37
N SER A 938 19.13 4.47 -15.90
CA SER A 938 19.84 4.53 -17.19
C SER A 938 21.19 3.78 -17.14
N ILE A 939 21.94 3.89 -16.04
CA ILE A 939 23.18 3.12 -15.85
C ILE A 939 22.91 1.62 -15.82
N ARG A 940 21.90 1.15 -15.07
CA ARG A 940 21.49 -0.26 -15.07
C ARG A 940 21.22 -0.75 -16.49
N ASP A 941 20.45 0.00 -17.27
CA ASP A 941 20.08 -0.41 -18.63
C ASP A 941 21.31 -0.47 -19.55
N GLY A 942 22.21 0.49 -19.43
CA GLY A 942 23.48 0.49 -20.16
C GLY A 942 24.36 -0.72 -19.83
N GLU A 943 24.51 -1.06 -18.55
CA GLU A 943 25.23 -2.25 -18.11
C GLU A 943 24.57 -3.54 -18.65
N GLN A 944 23.25 -3.66 -18.52
CA GLN A 944 22.52 -4.84 -18.98
C GLN A 944 22.62 -5.03 -20.49
N CYS A 945 22.47 -3.96 -21.28
CA CYS A 945 22.62 -4.04 -22.72
C CYS A 945 24.05 -4.46 -23.12
N ALA A 946 25.09 -3.96 -22.45
CA ALA A 946 26.46 -4.40 -22.72
C ALA A 946 26.63 -5.92 -22.51
N VAL A 947 26.07 -6.46 -21.42
CA VAL A 947 26.07 -7.91 -21.13
C VAL A 947 25.30 -8.69 -22.20
N PHE A 948 24.15 -8.19 -22.66
CA PHE A 948 23.37 -8.88 -23.68
C PHE A 948 23.98 -8.81 -25.08
N ILE A 949 24.66 -7.73 -25.43
CA ILE A 949 25.44 -7.61 -26.67
C ILE A 949 26.58 -8.64 -26.67
N ASP A 950 27.32 -8.77 -25.57
CA ASP A 950 28.38 -9.78 -25.42
C ASP A 950 27.83 -11.21 -25.57
N ARG A 951 26.68 -11.49 -24.95
CA ARG A 951 25.97 -12.77 -25.03
C ARG A 951 25.47 -13.10 -26.43
N TYR A 952 24.95 -12.08 -27.12
CA TYR A 952 24.54 -12.19 -28.51
C TYR A 952 25.71 -12.60 -29.40
N PHE A 953 26.88 -11.97 -29.24
CA PHE A 953 28.10 -12.36 -29.97
C PHE A 953 28.59 -13.77 -29.62
N LYS A 954 28.37 -14.25 -28.39
CA LYS A 954 28.73 -15.61 -27.95
C LYS A 954 27.69 -16.68 -28.31
N GLY A 955 26.57 -16.32 -28.95
CA GLY A 955 25.51 -17.27 -29.30
C GLY A 955 24.71 -17.81 -28.11
N ASN A 956 24.73 -17.12 -26.96
CA ASN A 956 23.97 -17.51 -25.77
C ASN A 956 23.13 -16.32 -25.26
N PRO A 957 22.00 -16.01 -25.91
CA PRO A 957 21.17 -14.87 -25.55
C PRO A 957 20.43 -15.05 -24.20
N ASP A 958 20.49 -16.23 -23.57
CA ASP A 958 19.70 -16.55 -22.37
C ASP A 958 20.14 -15.78 -21.12
N ARG A 959 19.13 -15.40 -20.34
CA ARG A 959 19.25 -14.56 -19.14
C ARG A 959 19.51 -15.36 -17.86
N ASN A 960 20.64 -16.06 -17.75
CA ASN A 960 21.13 -16.49 -16.43
C ASN A 960 21.84 -15.32 -15.75
N TYR A 961 21.15 -14.58 -14.87
CA TYR A 961 21.86 -13.69 -13.95
C TYR A 961 22.51 -14.53 -12.87
N PRO A 962 23.84 -14.44 -12.67
CA PRO A 962 24.44 -14.97 -11.47
C PRO A 962 23.87 -14.19 -10.28
N PHE A 963 23.15 -14.87 -9.39
CA PHE A 963 22.78 -14.30 -8.10
C PHE A 963 24.07 -14.05 -7.32
N TYR A 964 24.43 -12.79 -7.13
CA TYR A 964 25.60 -12.41 -6.36
C TYR A 964 25.18 -12.19 -4.90
N SER A 965 25.50 -13.16 -4.05
CA SER A 965 25.45 -12.99 -2.59
C SER A 965 26.84 -12.56 -2.12
N PRO A 966 27.05 -11.28 -1.76
CA PRO A 966 28.37 -10.86 -1.32
C PRO A 966 28.78 -11.56 -0.01
N PRO A 967 30.08 -11.82 0.19
CA PRO A 967 30.59 -12.25 1.47
C PRO A 967 30.33 -11.16 2.52
N VAL A 968 29.85 -11.61 3.68
CA VAL A 968 29.38 -10.78 4.78
C VAL A 968 30.55 -10.40 5.68
N LEU A 969 30.62 -9.14 6.11
CA LEU A 969 31.55 -8.70 7.17
C LEU A 969 30.85 -8.80 8.54
N GLU A 970 31.42 -9.51 9.50
CA GLU A 970 30.82 -9.74 10.83
C GLU A 970 31.24 -8.62 11.82
N ASP A 971 30.64 -7.43 11.70
CA ASP A 971 30.82 -6.35 12.69
C ASP A 971 29.52 -6.15 13.50
N PRO A 972 29.62 -5.70 14.75
CA PRO A 972 28.46 -5.53 15.63
C PRO A 972 27.46 -4.47 15.14
N MET A 973 26.20 -4.64 15.53
CA MET A 973 25.08 -3.74 15.22
C MET A 973 24.94 -2.63 16.28
N THR A 974 24.67 -1.39 15.84
CA THR A 974 24.29 -0.28 16.73
C THR A 974 22.76 -0.17 16.80
N LEU A 975 22.17 -0.43 17.98
CA LEU A 975 20.70 -0.46 18.16
C LEU A 975 20.12 0.76 18.91
N GLY A 976 20.94 1.68 19.40
CA GLY A 976 20.46 2.92 20.04
C GLY A 976 19.93 3.94 19.03
N GLU A 977 18.99 4.79 19.44
CA GLU A 977 18.50 5.93 18.64
C GLU A 977 19.63 6.93 18.35
N MET A 978 19.73 7.38 17.09
CA MET A 978 20.74 8.30 16.60
C MET A 978 20.17 9.14 15.46
N HIS A 979 20.31 10.47 15.55
CA HIS A 979 19.90 11.40 14.50
C HIS A 979 20.73 11.23 13.23
N ARG A 980 20.06 11.41 12.08
CA ARG A 980 20.71 11.43 10.78
C ARG A 980 21.61 12.66 10.64
N ILE A 981 22.81 12.47 10.12
CA ILE A 981 23.71 13.60 9.81
C ILE A 981 23.21 14.32 8.54
N PRO A 982 22.86 15.62 8.61
CA PRO A 982 22.42 16.37 7.44
C PRO A 982 23.59 16.58 6.47
N MET A 983 23.31 16.58 5.17
CA MET A 983 24.34 16.83 4.15
C MET A 983 24.89 18.26 4.29
N PRO A 984 26.20 18.45 4.50
CA PRO A 984 26.79 19.78 4.53
C PRO A 984 26.57 20.52 3.21
N ALA A 985 26.28 21.81 3.31
CA ALA A 985 26.05 22.66 2.14
C ALA A 985 26.59 24.08 2.40
N ILE A 986 26.88 24.81 1.31
CA ILE A 986 27.31 26.20 1.41
C ILE A 986 26.19 27.10 1.98
N PRO A 987 26.53 28.17 2.73
CA PRO A 987 25.54 29.11 3.28
C PRO A 987 24.66 29.74 2.19
N LEU A 988 23.41 30.07 2.54
CA LEU A 988 22.43 30.60 1.58
C LEU A 988 22.92 31.87 0.87
N GLU A 989 23.66 32.72 1.57
CA GLU A 989 24.20 33.96 1.04
C GLU A 989 25.24 33.73 -0.06
N ALA A 990 25.89 32.55 -0.05
CA ALA A 990 26.86 32.12 -1.05
C ALA A 990 26.22 31.42 -2.25
N ARG A 991 24.92 31.07 -2.19
CA ARG A 991 24.17 30.38 -3.27
C ARG A 991 23.69 31.30 -4.39
N LYS A 992 24.44 32.37 -4.67
CA LYS A 992 24.12 33.36 -5.72
C LYS A 992 24.61 32.96 -7.10
N GLY A 993 25.56 32.02 -7.17
CA GLY A 993 26.15 31.52 -8.41
C GLY A 993 25.89 30.02 -8.63
N PHE A 994 26.62 29.46 -9.58
CA PHE A 994 26.55 28.05 -9.97
C PHE A 994 27.59 27.15 -9.25
N SER A 995 28.17 27.63 -8.15
CA SER A 995 29.01 26.83 -7.26
C SER A 995 28.25 25.61 -6.74
N GLU A 996 28.96 24.49 -6.54
CA GLU A 996 28.37 23.28 -5.98
C GLU A 996 27.78 23.56 -4.59
N VAL A 997 26.52 23.18 -4.38
CA VAL A 997 25.78 23.54 -3.15
C VAL A 997 26.10 22.61 -2.00
N GLU A 998 25.89 21.30 -2.19
CA GLU A 998 26.26 20.29 -1.21
C GLU A 998 27.78 20.08 -1.24
N THR A 999 28.46 19.99 -0.09
CA THR A 999 29.93 19.88 0.00
C THR A 999 30.43 18.50 0.40
N GLY A 1000 29.54 17.56 0.73
CA GLY A 1000 29.90 16.21 1.19
C GLY A 1000 30.25 16.16 2.68
N PHE A 1001 30.26 14.95 3.25
CA PHE A 1001 30.65 14.72 4.64
C PHE A 1001 32.16 14.84 4.84
N ASN A 1002 32.57 15.28 6.03
CA ASN A 1002 33.94 15.04 6.51
C ASN A 1002 34.08 13.62 7.10
N VAL A 1003 35.30 13.23 7.46
CA VAL A 1003 35.61 11.89 8.02
C VAL A 1003 34.79 11.55 9.26
N GLN A 1004 34.62 12.49 10.19
CA GLN A 1004 33.88 12.24 11.44
C GLN A 1004 32.38 12.11 11.19
N GLU A 1005 31.82 12.94 10.31
CA GLU A 1005 30.42 12.89 9.91
C GLU A 1005 30.09 11.58 9.19
N ALA A 1006 30.92 11.18 8.23
CA ALA A 1006 30.75 9.94 7.50
C ALA A 1006 30.85 8.71 8.42
N TRP A 1007 31.81 8.71 9.36
CA TRP A 1007 31.94 7.64 10.33
C TRP A 1007 30.71 7.53 11.26
N LYS A 1008 30.24 8.66 11.80
CA LYS A 1008 29.02 8.71 12.64
C LYS A 1008 27.79 8.25 11.88
N GLU A 1009 27.64 8.66 10.63
CA GLU A 1009 26.50 8.26 9.82
C GLU A 1009 26.57 6.77 9.43
N ALA A 1010 27.76 6.26 9.11
CA ALA A 1010 27.97 4.84 8.82
C ALA A 1010 27.71 3.95 10.04
N SER A 1011 28.06 4.40 11.25
CA SER A 1011 27.86 3.64 12.50
C SER A 1011 26.38 3.47 12.89
N ARG A 1012 25.46 4.22 12.27
CA ARG A 1012 24.01 4.08 12.47
C ARG A 1012 23.44 2.82 11.80
N CYS A 1013 24.16 2.22 10.84
CA CYS A 1013 23.66 1.07 10.09
C CYS A 1013 23.38 -0.12 11.02
N ILE A 1014 22.14 -0.62 10.99
CA ILE A 1014 21.73 -1.77 11.82
C ILE A 1014 22.11 -3.13 11.21
N ARG A 1015 22.89 -3.17 10.12
CA ARG A 1015 23.35 -4.42 9.49
C ARG A 1015 22.24 -5.46 9.27
N CYS A 1016 21.10 -5.04 8.70
CA CYS A 1016 19.92 -5.91 8.55
C CYS A 1016 20.16 -7.17 7.69
N GLU A 1017 21.22 -7.20 6.89
CA GLU A 1017 21.71 -8.37 6.17
C GLU A 1017 22.27 -9.49 7.09
N LEU A 1018 22.56 -9.16 8.36
CA LEU A 1018 23.01 -10.09 9.39
C LEU A 1018 21.86 -10.68 10.21
N GLU A 1019 20.63 -10.21 10.01
CA GLU A 1019 19.47 -10.63 10.80
C GLU A 1019 19.20 -12.14 10.63
N GLY A 1020 19.29 -12.90 11.73
CA GLY A 1020 19.17 -14.36 11.72
C GLY A 1020 20.48 -15.13 11.49
N ARG A 1021 21.61 -14.43 11.33
CA ARG A 1021 22.97 -15.01 11.14
C ARG A 1021 23.95 -14.69 12.29
N MET A 1022 23.61 -13.80 13.22
CA MET A 1022 24.44 -13.44 14.39
C MET A 1022 23.85 -13.94 15.72
N ASP A 1023 24.73 -14.20 16.69
CA ASP A 1023 24.37 -14.54 18.07
C ASP A 1023 23.77 -13.31 18.78
N PRO A 1024 22.64 -13.43 19.51
CA PRO A 1024 22.04 -12.33 20.28
C PRO A 1024 22.99 -11.60 21.26
N SER A 1025 24.09 -12.24 21.67
CA SER A 1025 25.09 -11.69 22.59
C SER A 1025 26.05 -10.65 21.98
N GLU A 1026 26.09 -10.50 20.66
CA GLU A 1026 26.98 -9.55 19.94
C GLU A 1026 26.33 -8.17 19.67
N LYS A 1027 25.23 -7.85 20.37
CA LYS A 1027 24.45 -6.62 20.18
C LYS A 1027 24.98 -5.46 21.02
N ILE A 1028 25.36 -4.33 20.39
CA ILE A 1028 25.75 -3.10 21.10
C ILE A 1028 24.47 -2.30 21.43
N ASN A 1029 24.19 -2.16 22.72
CA ASN A 1029 22.93 -1.61 23.23
C ASN A 1029 22.96 -0.11 23.57
N LYS A 1030 24.11 0.58 23.51
CA LYS A 1030 24.22 2.02 23.85
C LYS A 1030 25.15 2.79 22.91
N SER A 1031 24.79 4.02 22.59
CA SER A 1031 25.59 4.95 21.79
C SER A 1031 26.86 5.45 22.52
N GLU A 1032 26.85 5.39 23.85
CA GLU A 1032 27.95 5.80 24.74
C GLU A 1032 29.15 4.82 24.72
N ASP A 1033 28.95 3.61 24.18
CA ASP A 1033 29.99 2.56 24.10
C ASP A 1033 30.82 2.61 22.79
N LEU A 1034 30.49 3.53 21.86
CA LEU A 1034 31.29 3.79 20.67
C LEU A 1034 32.47 4.70 21.03
N GLU A 1035 33.58 4.11 21.48
CA GLU A 1035 34.84 4.84 21.62
C GLU A 1035 35.25 5.45 20.26
N SER A 1036 35.86 6.64 20.30
CA SER A 1036 36.26 7.44 19.12
C SER A 1036 37.00 6.59 18.07
N PRO A 1037 37.01 6.98 16.77
CA PRO A 1037 37.57 6.16 15.70
C PRO A 1037 38.92 5.59 16.11
N VAL A 1038 39.03 4.26 16.19
CA VAL A 1038 40.32 3.60 16.26
C VAL A 1038 40.98 3.88 14.92
N PHE A 1039 41.79 4.93 14.86
CA PHE A 1039 42.70 5.16 13.75
C PHE A 1039 43.67 3.98 13.72
N ILE A 1040 43.31 2.91 13.00
CA ILE A 1040 44.30 1.91 12.61
C ILE A 1040 45.11 2.59 11.52
N HIS A 1041 46.22 3.22 11.91
CA HIS A 1041 47.27 3.61 10.99
C HIS A 1041 47.76 2.33 10.29
N PHE A 1042 47.25 2.05 9.10
CA PHE A 1042 47.90 1.11 8.20
C PHE A 1042 49.01 1.87 7.50
N ASP A 1043 50.23 1.69 7.99
CA ASP A 1043 51.43 2.07 7.25
C ASP A 1043 51.41 1.35 5.89
N THR A 1044 51.35 2.12 4.81
CA THR A 1044 51.59 1.69 3.41
C THR A 1044 50.70 0.57 2.87
N VAL A 1045 49.56 0.93 2.28
CA VAL A 1045 48.91 0.08 1.26
C VAL A 1045 49.79 0.10 0.02
N THR A 1046 50.51 -1.01 -0.23
CA THR A 1046 51.17 -1.23 -1.51
C THR A 1046 50.09 -1.70 -2.48
N VAL A 1047 49.71 -0.85 -3.44
CA VAL A 1047 48.82 -1.23 -4.53
C VAL A 1047 49.53 -2.30 -5.37
N ARG A 1048 48.91 -3.47 -5.50
CA ARG A 1048 49.25 -4.49 -6.51
C ARG A 1048 48.03 -4.82 -7.34
#